data_AF-A0A5S3WYI0-F1
#
_entry.id   AF-A0A5S3WYI0-F1
#
_cell.length_a   1.000
_cell.length_b   1.000
_cell.length_c   1.000
_cell.angle_alpha   90.00
_cell.angle_beta   90.00
_cell.angle_gamma   90.00
#
_symmetry.space_group_name_H-M   'P 1'
#
loop_
_entity.id
_entity.type
_entity.pdbx_description
1 polymer ?
#
loop_
_entity_poly.entity_id
_entity_poly.type
_entity_poly.pdbx_seq_one_letter_code
_entity_poly.pdbx_strand_id
1 'polypeptide(L)'
;MVVYQKALLAAALSLTLLPNNALATRLAAPGTYCNGLDRTQIDIGEHVENQYMIYLALSPKLADTALTVRGTQNSIVVSYDGRCEVLNGSSYNGLHVNLPDSGEYYNGANLDFHQQVYGGEGNDTILTGNKVDYVYGNGGNDQIHTFRDYERVDGGAGADCVEEGDEGTIQSRFENVEATSCANYAPASCEGLDRSKIAVADDNSLNPYMNYLSVSPNVSGEKLTAEGDDALVTVYYAGSCETFDVSNHNGFQVNLADNGEEYDGTALNWHQLVYGGDGNDTILTGNKVDYVYAGKGDDIIYTYGDYEKVDGGTGMDCLTEGSTGSIQSNISGIEQYSCTPVGNVPDSLTAAYARCHMQTGSFDNELNNGVWKLRALDSNLALFVEEHDEYVFAYSAGYQHCAFSNAVEEVEVQLSNGNDTLSATGVGRDMTVYGLNGNDTIQTGRGNDLIFGGDGKDKIRAGDGNDWVAGGSEIETDHDGVVHRVRISGYNNDGADDIKGENGNDVLFGNRDGDNISGGDGEDIIFGNDGNKDRLSGNSGADIIVDSGGGSWGNRAKSWGGSGQDILVCERGHCELSGGGSKDFLAAISTYSDIGLYGGGGGDILFVRGDEIPSGTGGSGNDLIYNEWNDRDISGYVSSAKHRSGYFDRAVRKAGSGMSSRHEEVLRLKQFYNEKGYSEFKGRIADLVDEDTFEAWLNNRSKSVYDLQ
;
A
#
# COMPACT_ATOMS: atom_id res chain seq x y z
N MET A 1 -22.82 7.39 -37.84
CA MET A 1 -22.27 8.29 -38.88
C MET A 1 -20.99 8.88 -38.30
N VAL A 2 -19.84 8.52 -38.89
CA VAL A 2 -18.53 9.21 -38.87
C VAL A 2 -18.31 10.10 -37.64
N VAL A 3 -17.61 9.65 -36.59
CA VAL A 3 -16.15 9.72 -36.47
C VAL A 3 -15.73 8.69 -35.42
N TYR A 4 -14.97 7.68 -35.81
CA TYR A 4 -13.83 7.07 -35.10
C TYR A 4 -13.33 5.87 -35.92
N GLN A 5 -13.08 6.13 -37.22
CA GLN A 5 -12.33 5.25 -38.11
C GLN A 5 -10.93 5.84 -38.26
N LYS A 6 -10.15 5.82 -37.18
CA LYS A 6 -8.72 6.22 -37.15
C LYS A 6 -7.87 5.45 -36.11
N ALA A 7 -8.34 4.29 -35.65
CA ALA A 7 -7.53 3.37 -34.83
C ALA A 7 -7.14 2.07 -35.56
N LEU A 8 -7.60 1.85 -36.80
CA LEU A 8 -7.37 0.61 -37.57
C LEU A 8 -6.33 0.74 -38.70
N LEU A 9 -5.57 1.84 -38.74
CA LEU A 9 -4.49 2.03 -39.73
C LEU A 9 -3.08 2.21 -39.12
N ALA A 10 -2.95 2.12 -37.79
CA ALA A 10 -1.65 2.07 -37.10
C ALA A 10 -1.18 0.64 -36.80
N ALA A 11 -2.04 -0.38 -36.98
CA ALA A 11 -1.71 -1.79 -36.77
C ALA A 11 -1.29 -2.55 -38.04
N ALA A 12 -1.23 -1.89 -39.20
CA ALA A 12 -0.98 -2.52 -40.51
C ALA A 12 0.26 -2.01 -41.25
N LEU A 13 1.09 -1.18 -40.62
CA LEU A 13 2.34 -0.68 -41.19
C LEU A 13 3.55 -0.83 -40.26
N SER A 14 3.63 -1.97 -39.57
CA SER A 14 4.89 -2.46 -38.97
C SER A 14 5.18 -3.93 -39.32
N LEU A 15 4.40 -4.52 -40.24
CA LEU A 15 4.54 -5.93 -40.65
C LEU A 15 5.49 -6.15 -41.84
N THR A 16 6.35 -5.19 -42.17
CA THR A 16 7.33 -5.32 -43.26
C THR A 16 8.68 -4.74 -42.85
N LEU A 17 9.25 -5.28 -41.77
CA LEU A 17 10.68 -5.30 -41.44
C LEU A 17 10.81 -6.27 -40.25
N LEU A 18 10.71 -7.57 -40.54
CA LEU A 18 11.17 -8.60 -39.63
C LEU A 18 12.60 -8.99 -40.03
N PRO A 19 13.64 -8.38 -39.45
CA PRO A 19 14.91 -9.07 -39.28
C PRO A 19 14.82 -9.91 -37.99
N ASN A 20 15.03 -11.23 -38.13
CA ASN A 20 15.59 -12.17 -37.14
C ASN A 20 15.01 -12.31 -35.70
N ASN A 21 13.96 -11.58 -35.28
CA ASN A 21 13.51 -11.62 -33.87
C ASN A 21 12.86 -12.94 -33.39
N ALA A 22 12.49 -13.86 -34.29
CA ALA A 22 11.94 -15.16 -33.89
C ALA A 22 13.01 -16.14 -33.36
N LEU A 23 14.30 -15.90 -33.67
CA LEU A 23 15.42 -16.61 -33.06
C LEU A 23 15.89 -15.93 -31.77
N ALA A 24 15.78 -14.60 -31.67
CA ALA A 24 16.18 -13.83 -30.49
C ALA A 24 15.34 -14.13 -29.24
N THR A 25 14.03 -14.38 -29.39
CA THR A 25 13.14 -14.74 -28.26
C THR A 25 13.39 -16.14 -27.69
N ARG A 26 14.08 -17.01 -28.43
CA ARG A 26 14.52 -18.33 -27.93
C ARG A 26 15.89 -18.31 -27.25
N LEU A 27 16.67 -17.25 -27.48
CA LEU A 27 17.98 -17.07 -26.88
C LEU A 27 17.92 -16.25 -25.59
N ALA A 28 16.90 -15.41 -25.41
CA ALA A 28 16.63 -14.74 -24.14
C ALA A 28 16.26 -15.75 -23.03
N ALA A 29 16.65 -15.47 -21.78
CA ALA A 29 16.21 -16.28 -20.65
C ALA A 29 14.66 -16.29 -20.61
N PRO A 30 14.01 -17.41 -20.22
CA PRO A 30 12.56 -17.46 -20.12
C PRO A 30 12.04 -16.32 -19.21
N GLY A 31 11.27 -15.39 -19.77
CA GLY A 31 10.71 -14.24 -19.04
C GLY A 31 11.27 -12.85 -19.41
N THR A 32 12.36 -12.76 -20.18
CA THR A 32 12.92 -11.45 -20.56
C THR A 32 12.34 -10.91 -21.87
N TYR A 33 11.56 -9.83 -21.81
CA TYR A 33 11.17 -9.03 -22.98
C TYR A 33 12.23 -7.94 -23.22
N CYS A 34 12.99 -8.02 -24.33
CA CYS A 34 14.03 -7.03 -24.62
C CYS A 34 13.45 -5.68 -25.07
N ASN A 35 13.46 -4.71 -24.15
CA ASN A 35 12.93 -3.35 -24.33
C ASN A 35 14.04 -2.28 -24.55
N GLY A 36 15.28 -2.70 -24.82
CA GLY A 36 16.43 -1.82 -25.04
C GLY A 36 17.27 -1.61 -23.78
N LEU A 37 18.58 -1.45 -23.94
CA LEU A 37 19.51 -1.19 -22.83
C LEU A 37 19.51 0.30 -22.45
N ASP A 38 19.78 0.59 -21.18
CA ASP A 38 19.97 1.96 -20.73
C ASP A 38 21.31 2.53 -21.19
N ARG A 39 21.27 3.48 -22.13
CA ARG A 39 22.47 4.11 -22.69
C ARG A 39 23.22 5.00 -21.69
N THR A 40 22.65 5.30 -20.52
CA THR A 40 23.42 5.97 -19.46
C THR A 40 24.27 5.00 -18.64
N GLN A 41 23.93 3.70 -18.63
CA GLN A 41 24.59 2.66 -17.84
C GLN A 41 25.56 1.79 -18.66
N ILE A 42 25.37 1.70 -19.98
CA ILE A 42 26.28 0.98 -20.88
C ILE A 42 26.49 1.77 -22.18
N ASP A 43 27.75 2.01 -22.53
CA ASP A 43 28.11 2.59 -23.82
C ASP A 43 28.20 1.49 -24.89
N ILE A 44 27.58 1.74 -26.04
CA ILE A 44 27.58 0.85 -27.20
C ILE A 44 28.05 1.64 -28.42
N GLY A 45 29.10 1.17 -29.09
CA GLY A 45 29.71 1.89 -30.21
C GLY A 45 30.51 1.01 -31.15
N GLU A 46 31.34 1.65 -31.97
CA GLU A 46 32.27 0.96 -32.89
C GLU A 46 33.71 1.17 -32.41
N HIS A 47 34.50 0.10 -32.37
CA HIS A 47 35.94 0.17 -32.16
C HIS A 47 36.68 -0.22 -33.45
N VAL A 48 37.49 0.69 -34.00
CA VAL A 48 38.22 0.47 -35.26
C VAL A 48 39.70 0.24 -34.94
N GLU A 49 40.16 -0.99 -35.13
CA GLU A 49 41.56 -1.35 -34.90
C GLU A 49 42.42 -1.04 -36.14
N ASN A 50 41.88 -1.28 -37.35
CA ASN A 50 42.48 -0.87 -38.62
C ASN A 50 41.44 -0.88 -39.77
N GLN A 51 41.87 -0.58 -41.00
CA GLN A 51 40.98 -0.49 -42.17
C GLN A 51 40.24 -1.80 -42.55
N TYR A 52 40.58 -2.93 -41.92
CA TYR A 52 39.97 -4.24 -42.15
C TYR A 52 39.32 -4.86 -40.89
N MET A 53 39.49 -4.25 -39.71
CA MET A 53 39.04 -4.78 -38.40
C MET A 53 38.25 -3.73 -37.63
N ILE A 54 36.93 -3.86 -37.68
CA ILE A 54 35.94 -3.04 -36.95
C ILE A 54 35.16 -3.95 -36.00
N TYR A 55 35.09 -3.58 -34.73
CA TYR A 55 34.45 -4.33 -33.63
C TYR A 55 33.22 -3.58 -33.10
N LEU A 56 32.23 -4.33 -32.62
CA LEU A 56 31.14 -3.78 -31.81
C LEU A 56 31.66 -3.59 -30.38
N ALA A 57 31.69 -2.36 -29.88
CA ALA A 57 32.21 -2.04 -28.55
C ALA A 57 31.10 -1.96 -27.50
N LEU A 58 31.30 -2.64 -26.36
CA LEU A 58 30.48 -2.58 -25.15
C LEU A 58 31.33 -2.09 -23.98
N SER A 59 30.84 -1.10 -23.23
CA SER A 59 31.52 -0.58 -22.04
C SER A 59 30.50 -0.29 -20.94
N PRO A 60 30.19 -1.29 -20.07
CA PRO A 60 29.35 -1.10 -18.89
C PRO A 60 29.94 -0.08 -17.89
N LYS A 61 29.10 0.48 -17.02
CA LYS A 61 29.48 1.57 -16.09
C LYS A 61 29.09 1.35 -14.62
N LEU A 62 28.23 0.38 -14.33
CA LEU A 62 27.84 0.03 -12.97
C LEU A 62 28.79 -1.05 -12.44
N ALA A 63 29.21 -0.89 -11.19
CA ALA A 63 29.96 -1.88 -10.46
C ALA A 63 29.10 -3.13 -10.14
N ASP A 64 29.76 -4.28 -9.99
CA ASP A 64 29.18 -5.54 -9.48
C ASP A 64 27.93 -6.01 -10.25
N THR A 65 27.81 -5.61 -11.52
CA THR A 65 26.64 -5.90 -12.35
C THR A 65 27.02 -6.81 -13.52
N ALA A 66 26.39 -7.98 -13.59
CA ALA A 66 26.67 -8.98 -14.62
C ALA A 66 26.34 -8.50 -16.05
N LEU A 67 27.32 -8.59 -16.97
CA LEU A 67 27.13 -8.41 -18.40
C LEU A 67 27.04 -9.78 -19.09
N THR A 68 25.90 -10.09 -19.71
CA THR A 68 25.72 -11.34 -20.47
C THR A 68 25.51 -11.05 -21.96
N VAL A 69 26.29 -11.72 -22.81
CA VAL A 69 26.21 -11.60 -24.26
C VAL A 69 26.07 -12.98 -24.90
N ARG A 70 25.07 -13.16 -25.78
CA ARG A 70 24.78 -14.46 -26.40
C ARG A 70 24.25 -14.32 -27.83
N GLY A 71 24.41 -15.37 -28.63
CA GLY A 71 23.85 -15.46 -29.98
C GLY A 71 24.90 -15.62 -31.07
N THR A 72 24.64 -15.04 -32.24
CA THR A 72 25.49 -15.17 -33.43
C THR A 72 25.88 -13.81 -33.98
N GLN A 73 26.87 -13.74 -34.87
CA GLN A 73 27.25 -12.50 -35.56
C GLN A 73 26.05 -11.77 -36.21
N ASN A 74 25.01 -12.46 -36.66
CA ASN A 74 23.84 -11.82 -37.28
C ASN A 74 22.76 -11.36 -36.29
N SER A 75 22.89 -11.74 -35.00
CA SER A 75 21.92 -11.45 -33.95
C SER A 75 22.58 -11.67 -32.59
N ILE A 76 23.02 -10.59 -31.96
CA ILE A 76 23.69 -10.58 -30.66
C ILE A 76 22.67 -10.06 -29.63
N VAL A 77 22.43 -10.81 -28.55
CA VAL A 77 21.59 -10.37 -27.42
C VAL A 77 22.50 -9.94 -26.29
N VAL A 78 22.41 -8.69 -25.89
CA VAL A 78 23.15 -8.12 -24.75
C VAL A 78 22.17 -7.91 -23.60
N SER A 79 22.50 -8.42 -22.43
CA SER A 79 21.73 -8.31 -21.18
C SER A 79 22.59 -7.66 -20.10
N TYR A 80 22.07 -6.61 -19.47
CA TYR A 80 22.76 -5.84 -18.43
C TYR A 80 21.72 -5.11 -17.55
N ASP A 81 21.89 -5.14 -16.22
CA ASP A 81 21.00 -4.52 -15.22
C ASP A 81 19.50 -4.82 -15.44
N GLY A 82 19.15 -6.11 -15.58
CA GLY A 82 17.77 -6.56 -15.79
C GLY A 82 17.15 -6.18 -17.16
N ARG A 83 17.87 -5.45 -18.01
CA ARG A 83 17.43 -5.06 -19.37
C ARG A 83 18.18 -5.85 -20.45
N CYS A 84 17.61 -5.88 -21.65
CA CYS A 84 18.29 -6.47 -22.81
C CYS A 84 17.97 -5.79 -24.13
N GLU A 85 18.90 -5.93 -25.07
CA GLU A 85 18.78 -5.43 -26.44
C GLU A 85 19.38 -6.40 -27.46
N VAL A 86 18.75 -6.44 -28.64
CA VAL A 86 19.22 -7.23 -29.78
C VAL A 86 19.97 -6.33 -30.75
N LEU A 87 21.26 -6.61 -30.94
CA LEU A 87 22.17 -5.88 -31.82
C LEU A 87 22.48 -6.71 -33.07
N ASN A 88 22.69 -6.02 -34.19
CA ASN A 88 23.13 -6.65 -35.44
C ASN A 88 24.65 -6.56 -35.58
N GLY A 89 25.33 -7.70 -35.44
CA GLY A 89 26.77 -7.82 -35.55
C GLY A 89 27.30 -7.98 -36.99
N SER A 90 26.45 -8.07 -38.03
CA SER A 90 26.86 -8.45 -39.39
C SER A 90 27.86 -7.49 -40.05
N SER A 91 28.00 -6.27 -39.53
CA SER A 91 28.96 -5.27 -40.04
C SER A 91 30.29 -5.26 -39.28
N TYR A 92 30.41 -6.07 -38.22
CA TYR A 92 31.57 -6.11 -37.33
C TYR A 92 32.31 -7.43 -37.48
N ASN A 93 33.59 -7.43 -37.14
CA ASN A 93 34.49 -8.58 -37.20
C ASN A 93 34.59 -9.32 -35.85
N GLY A 94 34.24 -8.63 -34.76
CA GLY A 94 34.18 -9.19 -33.41
C GLY A 94 33.44 -8.24 -32.45
N LEU A 95 33.43 -8.63 -31.18
CA LEU A 95 32.97 -7.87 -30.03
C LEU A 95 34.19 -7.35 -29.26
N HIS A 96 34.15 -6.11 -28.81
CA HIS A 96 35.13 -5.50 -27.90
C HIS A 96 34.41 -5.16 -26.60
N VAL A 97 34.85 -5.69 -25.46
CA VAL A 97 34.26 -5.47 -24.14
C VAL A 97 35.31 -4.84 -23.23
N ASN A 98 34.98 -3.69 -22.65
CA ASN A 98 35.79 -3.09 -21.57
C ASN A 98 34.93 -3.08 -20.31
N LEU A 99 35.25 -3.93 -19.35
CA LEU A 99 34.61 -3.95 -18.04
C LEU A 99 35.15 -2.76 -17.19
N PRO A 100 34.38 -2.30 -16.18
CA PRO A 100 34.82 -1.29 -15.21
C PRO A 100 36.01 -1.76 -14.35
N ASP A 101 36.49 -0.89 -13.47
CA ASP A 101 37.59 -1.19 -12.54
C ASP A 101 37.10 -1.87 -11.24
N SER A 102 35.90 -2.47 -11.25
CA SER A 102 35.28 -3.17 -10.11
C SER A 102 35.22 -4.68 -10.39
N GLY A 103 34.79 -5.52 -9.45
CA GLY A 103 34.81 -6.97 -9.65
C GLY A 103 33.61 -7.43 -10.46
N GLU A 104 33.77 -7.59 -11.78
CA GLU A 104 32.65 -7.84 -12.68
C GLU A 104 32.51 -9.29 -13.15
N TYR A 105 31.28 -9.63 -13.54
CA TYR A 105 30.97 -10.90 -14.18
C TYR A 105 30.60 -10.69 -15.66
N TYR A 106 31.39 -11.26 -16.56
CA TYR A 106 31.12 -11.32 -18.00
C TYR A 106 30.80 -12.74 -18.45
N ASN A 107 29.65 -12.93 -19.11
CA ASN A 107 29.28 -14.21 -19.72
C ASN A 107 29.02 -14.07 -21.22
N GLY A 108 30.04 -14.42 -21.99
CA GLY A 108 30.03 -14.58 -23.45
C GLY A 108 30.07 -16.04 -23.91
N ALA A 109 29.89 -17.02 -23.02
CA ALA A 109 30.07 -18.45 -23.34
C ALA A 109 29.20 -18.96 -24.50
N ASN A 110 28.02 -18.35 -24.68
CA ASN A 110 27.07 -18.70 -25.73
C ASN A 110 27.17 -17.79 -26.96
N LEU A 111 28.31 -17.14 -27.16
CA LEU A 111 28.58 -16.29 -28.31
C LEU A 111 29.47 -17.02 -29.33
N ASP A 112 28.97 -17.17 -30.55
CA ASP A 112 29.71 -17.80 -31.68
C ASP A 112 30.41 -16.74 -32.54
N PHE A 113 31.04 -15.75 -31.89
CA PHE A 113 31.61 -14.56 -32.52
C PHE A 113 32.90 -14.16 -31.81
N HIS A 114 33.89 -13.63 -32.54
CA HIS A 114 35.20 -13.23 -31.99
C HIS A 114 35.03 -12.18 -30.89
N GLN A 115 35.72 -12.33 -29.75
CA GLN A 115 35.69 -11.40 -28.63
C GLN A 115 37.09 -10.87 -28.29
N GLN A 116 37.15 -9.60 -27.92
CA GLN A 116 38.24 -8.97 -27.20
C GLN A 116 37.67 -8.47 -25.87
N VAL A 117 38.12 -9.01 -24.74
CA VAL A 117 37.60 -8.67 -23.41
C VAL A 117 38.73 -8.09 -22.55
N TYR A 118 38.46 -6.98 -21.88
CA TYR A 118 39.33 -6.32 -20.91
C TYR A 118 38.61 -6.26 -19.57
N GLY A 119 39.19 -6.87 -18.52
CA GLY A 119 38.64 -7.00 -17.17
C GLY A 119 38.63 -5.69 -16.39
N GLY A 120 39.78 -5.02 -16.24
CA GLY A 120 39.85 -3.78 -15.49
C GLY A 120 40.82 -3.94 -14.33
N GLU A 121 40.63 -3.26 -13.21
CA GLU A 121 41.50 -3.40 -12.03
C GLU A 121 40.86 -4.24 -10.89
N GLY A 122 39.64 -4.75 -11.08
CA GLY A 122 38.89 -5.55 -10.11
C GLY A 122 39.05 -7.06 -10.29
N ASN A 123 38.48 -7.86 -9.40
CA ASN A 123 38.52 -9.33 -9.53
C ASN A 123 37.38 -9.77 -10.46
N ASP A 124 37.70 -10.07 -11.71
CA ASP A 124 36.70 -10.37 -12.72
C ASP A 124 36.48 -11.86 -12.91
N THR A 125 35.26 -12.23 -13.30
CA THR A 125 34.95 -13.56 -13.82
C THR A 125 34.53 -13.46 -15.27
N ILE A 126 35.37 -13.97 -16.17
CA ILE A 126 35.24 -13.79 -17.62
C ILE A 126 35.03 -15.15 -18.27
N LEU A 127 33.84 -15.38 -18.83
CA LEU A 127 33.53 -16.56 -19.64
C LEU A 127 33.47 -16.16 -21.11
N THR A 128 34.35 -16.71 -21.95
CA THR A 128 34.34 -16.45 -23.40
C THR A 128 33.78 -17.62 -24.20
N GLY A 129 33.65 -17.47 -25.53
CA GLY A 129 32.85 -18.35 -26.39
C GLY A 129 33.72 -19.23 -27.28
N ASN A 130 33.10 -19.92 -28.24
CA ASN A 130 33.74 -20.95 -29.09
C ASN A 130 34.47 -20.39 -30.33
N LYS A 131 34.91 -19.13 -30.30
CA LYS A 131 35.63 -18.46 -31.41
C LYS A 131 36.89 -17.80 -30.88
N VAL A 132 38.01 -17.87 -31.63
CA VAL A 132 39.33 -17.30 -31.29
C VAL A 132 39.17 -16.00 -30.50
N ASP A 133 39.50 -15.94 -29.21
CA ASP A 133 39.29 -14.75 -28.37
C ASP A 133 40.62 -14.13 -27.90
N TYR A 134 40.59 -12.83 -27.57
CA TYR A 134 41.64 -12.15 -26.81
C TYR A 134 41.08 -11.72 -25.45
N VAL A 135 41.69 -12.15 -24.36
CA VAL A 135 41.27 -11.77 -23.01
C VAL A 135 42.44 -11.13 -22.28
N TYR A 136 42.19 -9.99 -21.66
CA TYR A 136 43.11 -9.29 -20.78
C TYR A 136 42.39 -9.08 -19.45
N GLY A 137 42.80 -9.74 -18.37
CA GLY A 137 42.25 -9.47 -17.03
C GLY A 137 42.63 -8.05 -16.56
N ASN A 138 43.90 -7.71 -16.78
CA ASN A 138 44.59 -6.45 -16.45
C ASN A 138 45.04 -6.38 -14.98
N GLY A 139 44.19 -6.05 -14.02
CA GLY A 139 44.56 -5.98 -12.61
C GLY A 139 43.47 -6.60 -11.73
N GLY A 140 43.83 -7.20 -10.61
CA GLY A 140 42.90 -7.99 -9.81
C GLY A 140 43.22 -9.48 -9.90
N ASN A 141 42.44 -10.32 -9.22
CA ASN A 141 42.57 -11.77 -9.25
C ASN A 141 41.46 -12.35 -10.13
N ASP A 142 41.77 -12.59 -11.40
CA ASP A 142 40.77 -12.88 -12.42
C ASP A 142 40.52 -14.38 -12.61
N GLN A 143 39.25 -14.74 -12.77
CA GLN A 143 38.80 -16.07 -13.13
C GLN A 143 38.38 -16.10 -14.60
N ILE A 144 39.21 -16.69 -15.45
CA ILE A 144 38.99 -16.66 -16.91
C ILE A 144 38.67 -18.07 -17.40
N HIS A 145 37.47 -18.27 -17.95
CA HIS A 145 37.04 -19.53 -18.53
C HIS A 145 36.95 -19.40 -20.05
N THR A 146 37.73 -20.20 -20.77
CA THR A 146 37.83 -20.18 -22.25
C THR A 146 37.37 -21.50 -22.88
N PHE A 147 36.99 -21.45 -24.15
CA PHE A 147 36.45 -22.60 -24.90
C PHE A 147 37.37 -23.05 -26.06
N ARG A 148 38.63 -23.42 -25.73
CA ARG A 148 39.63 -24.17 -26.53
C ARG A 148 39.64 -23.97 -28.06
N ASP A 149 39.82 -22.74 -28.54
CA ASP A 149 39.90 -22.48 -29.99
C ASP A 149 40.94 -21.44 -30.46
N TYR A 150 42.10 -21.39 -29.79
CA TYR A 150 43.25 -20.49 -30.07
C TYR A 150 43.12 -19.11 -29.43
N GLU A 151 42.80 -19.09 -28.15
CA GLU A 151 42.71 -17.87 -27.37
C GLU A 151 44.10 -17.37 -26.97
N ARG A 152 44.23 -16.05 -26.90
CA ARG A 152 45.33 -15.40 -26.18
C ARG A 152 44.74 -14.79 -24.93
N VAL A 153 45.16 -15.29 -23.79
CA VAL A 153 44.75 -14.79 -22.49
C VAL A 153 45.98 -14.24 -21.78
N ASP A 154 45.84 -13.02 -21.27
CA ASP A 154 46.79 -12.35 -20.40
C ASP A 154 46.05 -12.03 -19.09
N GLY A 155 46.35 -12.72 -17.99
CA GLY A 155 45.66 -12.47 -16.71
C GLY A 155 45.98 -11.06 -16.21
N GLY A 156 47.27 -10.74 -16.11
CA GLY A 156 47.74 -9.39 -15.85
C GLY A 156 48.41 -9.29 -14.48
N ALA A 157 48.03 -8.30 -13.69
CA ALA A 157 48.57 -8.01 -12.38
C ALA A 157 47.65 -8.53 -11.28
N GLY A 158 47.98 -9.69 -10.74
CA GLY A 158 47.32 -10.27 -9.58
C GLY A 158 47.50 -11.77 -9.59
N ALA A 159 46.55 -12.49 -9.03
CA ALA A 159 46.56 -13.93 -8.92
C ALA A 159 45.44 -14.48 -9.81
N ASP A 160 45.78 -14.81 -11.05
CA ASP A 160 44.83 -15.12 -12.11
C ASP A 160 44.76 -16.62 -12.36
N CYS A 161 43.55 -17.14 -12.52
CA CYS A 161 43.32 -18.52 -12.91
C CYS A 161 42.64 -18.58 -14.28
N VAL A 162 43.03 -19.59 -15.07
CA VAL A 162 42.40 -19.87 -16.35
C VAL A 162 41.92 -21.31 -16.40
N GLU A 163 40.64 -21.52 -16.75
CA GLU A 163 40.10 -22.84 -17.07
C GLU A 163 39.82 -22.98 -18.56
N GLU A 164 40.43 -24.01 -19.16
CA GLU A 164 40.15 -24.42 -20.53
C GLU A 164 39.03 -25.47 -20.58
N GLY A 165 38.03 -25.28 -21.44
CA GLY A 165 36.98 -26.27 -21.75
C GLY A 165 37.47 -27.53 -22.51
N ASP A 166 36.58 -28.52 -22.67
CA ASP A 166 36.95 -29.91 -23.05
C ASP A 166 36.87 -30.29 -24.55
N GLU A 167 36.64 -29.37 -25.49
CA GLU A 167 36.53 -29.71 -26.92
C GLU A 167 37.62 -29.03 -27.80
N GLY A 168 38.66 -29.75 -28.25
CA GLY A 168 39.61 -29.24 -29.27
C GLY A 168 41.01 -29.88 -29.30
N THR A 169 41.76 -29.70 -30.40
CA THR A 169 43.12 -30.30 -30.64
C THR A 169 44.27 -29.29 -30.80
N ILE A 170 44.05 -28.01 -30.49
CA ILE A 170 45.04 -26.92 -30.63
C ILE A 170 45.15 -26.19 -29.28
N GLN A 171 46.38 -25.82 -28.87
CA GLN A 171 46.68 -25.20 -27.56
C GLN A 171 46.59 -23.66 -27.60
N SER A 172 45.97 -23.08 -26.58
CA SER A 172 45.87 -21.63 -26.34
C SER A 172 47.15 -21.06 -25.73
N ARG A 173 47.34 -19.73 -25.77
CA ARG A 173 48.52 -19.04 -25.21
C ARG A 173 48.12 -18.24 -23.97
N PHE A 174 48.67 -18.63 -22.83
CA PHE A 174 48.52 -17.96 -21.54
C PHE A 174 49.77 -17.13 -21.20
N GLU A 175 49.58 -15.88 -20.81
CA GLU A 175 50.59 -14.95 -20.28
C GLU A 175 50.06 -14.43 -18.93
N ASN A 176 50.93 -14.27 -17.91
CA ASN A 176 50.54 -13.79 -16.56
C ASN A 176 49.31 -14.50 -15.97
N VAL A 177 49.41 -15.83 -15.83
CA VAL A 177 48.37 -16.69 -15.24
C VAL A 177 49.05 -17.64 -14.26
N GLU A 178 48.57 -17.69 -13.03
CA GLU A 178 49.16 -18.41 -11.92
C GLU A 178 48.59 -19.83 -11.75
N ALA A 179 47.39 -20.09 -12.26
CA ALA A 179 46.80 -21.42 -12.27
C ALA A 179 46.00 -21.75 -13.53
N THR A 180 46.05 -23.03 -13.94
CA THR A 180 45.26 -23.56 -15.07
C THR A 180 43.97 -24.25 -14.60
N SER A 181 43.52 -23.94 -13.39
CA SER A 181 42.24 -24.35 -12.83
C SER A 181 41.82 -23.31 -11.79
N CYS A 182 40.57 -22.84 -11.92
CA CYS A 182 39.92 -21.91 -11.03
C CYS A 182 39.19 -22.63 -9.89
N ALA A 183 38.90 -23.92 -10.06
CA ALA A 183 38.26 -24.75 -9.05
C ALA A 183 39.02 -24.89 -7.70
N ASN A 184 40.27 -24.42 -7.60
CA ASN A 184 41.08 -24.52 -6.36
C ASN A 184 42.07 -23.36 -6.18
N TYR A 185 41.84 -22.20 -6.80
CA TYR A 185 42.83 -21.11 -6.78
C TYR A 185 42.48 -20.04 -5.72
N ALA A 186 43.34 -19.90 -4.72
CA ALA A 186 43.27 -18.90 -3.65
C ALA A 186 44.48 -17.94 -3.74
N PRO A 187 44.30 -16.63 -3.45
CA PRO A 187 45.29 -15.59 -3.73
C PRO A 187 46.60 -15.74 -2.95
N ALA A 188 47.69 -15.37 -3.62
CA ALA A 188 49.06 -15.47 -3.14
C ALA A 188 49.42 -14.37 -2.10
N SER A 189 48.88 -14.46 -0.89
CA SER A 189 49.66 -14.44 0.37
C SER A 189 48.75 -14.25 1.59
N CYS A 190 48.04 -15.29 1.97
CA CYS A 190 47.54 -15.39 3.34
C CYS A 190 48.69 -15.71 4.29
N GLU A 191 49.21 -14.69 4.97
CA GLU A 191 50.32 -14.79 5.93
C GLU A 191 49.92 -15.40 7.30
N GLY A 192 48.64 -15.75 7.45
CA GLY A 192 48.04 -16.29 8.66
C GLY A 192 47.12 -15.28 9.34
N LEU A 193 46.01 -15.77 9.90
CA LEU A 193 45.09 -14.94 10.65
C LEU A 193 45.74 -14.44 11.95
N ASP A 194 45.48 -13.19 12.32
CA ASP A 194 45.88 -12.67 13.62
C ASP A 194 45.10 -13.38 14.75
N ARG A 195 45.73 -14.39 15.36
CA ARG A 195 45.14 -15.21 16.43
C ARG A 195 44.81 -14.43 17.71
N SER A 196 45.21 -13.16 17.82
CA SER A 196 44.74 -12.28 18.90
C SER A 196 43.36 -11.68 18.63
N LYS A 197 42.93 -11.65 17.37
CA LYS A 197 41.65 -11.08 16.91
C LYS A 197 40.62 -12.13 16.53
N ILE A 198 41.03 -13.33 16.13
CA ILE A 198 40.13 -14.42 15.76
C ILE A 198 40.67 -15.75 16.27
N ALA A 199 39.79 -16.52 16.92
CA ALA A 199 40.08 -17.88 17.30
C ALA A 199 39.70 -18.84 16.16
N VAL A 200 40.52 -19.85 15.94
CA VAL A 200 40.25 -20.92 14.97
C VAL A 200 40.45 -22.25 15.69
N ALA A 201 39.47 -23.14 15.61
CA ALA A 201 39.49 -24.44 16.27
C ALA A 201 38.67 -25.48 15.52
N ASP A 202 38.97 -26.76 15.76
CA ASP A 202 38.08 -27.85 15.37
C ASP A 202 36.98 -28.00 16.42
N ASP A 203 35.70 -27.93 16.02
CA ASP A 203 34.54 -28.10 16.91
C ASP A 203 33.79 -29.40 16.60
N ASN A 204 33.63 -30.24 17.63
CA ASN A 204 32.85 -31.48 17.63
C ASN A 204 31.89 -31.57 18.83
N SER A 205 31.65 -30.45 19.51
CA SER A 205 31.00 -30.39 20.82
C SER A 205 29.51 -30.76 20.79
N LEU A 206 28.81 -30.42 19.70
CA LEU A 206 27.36 -30.68 19.54
C LEU A 206 27.07 -32.09 18.98
N ASN A 207 28.01 -32.68 18.24
CA ASN A 207 27.90 -34.04 17.72
C ASN A 207 29.30 -34.64 17.50
N PRO A 208 29.70 -35.70 18.22
CA PRO A 208 31.03 -36.30 18.09
C PRO A 208 31.28 -36.98 16.73
N TYR A 209 30.28 -37.03 15.86
CA TYR A 209 30.38 -37.52 14.48
C TYR A 209 30.46 -36.39 13.43
N MET A 210 30.37 -35.13 13.84
CA MET A 210 30.54 -33.95 12.99
C MET A 210 31.73 -33.15 13.48
N ASN A 211 32.65 -32.79 12.59
CA ASN A 211 33.83 -31.99 12.87
C ASN A 211 33.77 -30.72 12.02
N TYR A 212 33.63 -29.55 12.62
CA TYR A 212 33.58 -28.27 11.90
C TYR A 212 34.88 -27.50 12.05
N LEU A 213 35.34 -26.84 11.00
CA LEU A 213 36.31 -25.77 11.16
C LEU A 213 35.56 -24.56 11.73
N SER A 214 35.80 -24.25 12.99
CA SER A 214 35.13 -23.16 13.70
C SER A 214 36.01 -21.93 13.77
N VAL A 215 35.43 -20.78 13.42
CA VAL A 215 36.04 -19.46 13.58
C VAL A 215 35.21 -18.58 14.51
N SER A 216 35.91 -17.84 15.37
CA SER A 216 35.28 -16.95 16.36
C SER A 216 36.03 -15.62 16.47
N PRO A 217 35.51 -14.56 15.82
CA PRO A 217 35.93 -13.18 16.04
C PRO A 217 35.98 -12.79 17.53
N ASN A 218 37.00 -12.02 17.92
CA ASN A 218 37.17 -11.50 19.29
C ASN A 218 37.20 -9.96 19.34
N VAL A 219 37.02 -9.29 18.20
CA VAL A 219 36.92 -7.83 18.09
C VAL A 219 35.65 -7.47 17.31
N SER A 220 35.01 -6.36 17.62
CA SER A 220 33.73 -5.98 16.99
C SER A 220 33.92 -4.97 15.86
N GLY A 221 32.95 -4.91 14.95
CA GLY A 221 32.90 -3.91 13.86
C GLY A 221 33.80 -4.22 12.65
N GLU A 222 34.38 -5.40 12.58
CA GLU A 222 35.14 -5.88 11.41
C GLU A 222 34.34 -6.96 10.70
N LYS A 223 34.27 -6.88 9.36
CA LYS A 223 33.60 -7.88 8.53
C LYS A 223 34.40 -9.19 8.51
N LEU A 224 33.72 -10.31 8.74
CA LEU A 224 34.26 -11.66 8.55
C LEU A 224 33.82 -12.19 7.18
N THR A 225 34.76 -12.68 6.39
CA THR A 225 34.46 -13.27 5.09
C THR A 225 35.10 -14.66 4.99
N ALA A 226 34.40 -15.60 4.37
CA ALA A 226 34.91 -16.93 4.07
C ALA A 226 34.59 -17.32 2.63
N GLU A 227 35.56 -17.97 1.98
CA GLU A 227 35.43 -18.44 0.60
C GLU A 227 36.10 -19.80 0.43
N GLY A 228 35.75 -20.52 -0.64
CA GLY A 228 36.30 -21.82 -0.97
C GLY A 228 35.24 -22.93 -0.99
N ASP A 229 35.63 -24.15 -0.65
CA ASP A 229 34.80 -25.35 -0.77
C ASP A 229 35.09 -26.41 0.32
N ASP A 230 34.72 -27.67 0.08
CA ASP A 230 34.90 -28.79 1.01
C ASP A 230 36.34 -29.36 1.05
N ALA A 231 37.28 -28.77 0.31
CA ALA A 231 38.70 -29.10 0.34
C ALA A 231 39.53 -27.99 0.97
N LEU A 232 39.35 -26.74 0.52
CA LEU A 232 40.09 -25.59 0.99
C LEU A 232 39.15 -24.43 1.33
N VAL A 233 39.29 -23.89 2.54
CA VAL A 233 38.57 -22.68 2.97
C VAL A 233 39.56 -21.59 3.32
N THR A 234 39.40 -20.41 2.72
CA THR A 234 40.15 -19.21 3.08
C THR A 234 39.26 -18.30 3.90
N VAL A 235 39.76 -17.86 5.06
CA VAL A 235 39.06 -16.97 5.97
C VAL A 235 39.76 -15.63 5.98
N TYR A 236 39.00 -14.54 5.85
CA TYR A 236 39.45 -13.15 5.90
C TYR A 236 38.83 -12.44 7.09
N TYR A 237 39.67 -11.81 7.91
CA TYR A 237 39.20 -11.08 9.06
C TYR A 237 40.19 -10.01 9.52
N ALA A 238 39.68 -8.78 9.77
CA ALA A 238 40.43 -7.65 10.33
C ALA A 238 41.78 -7.37 9.64
N GLY A 239 41.81 -7.48 8.30
CA GLY A 239 42.99 -7.25 7.45
C GLY A 239 44.01 -8.41 7.41
N SER A 240 43.66 -9.60 7.89
CA SER A 240 44.49 -10.82 7.83
C SER A 240 43.71 -11.97 7.17
N CYS A 241 44.42 -12.97 6.63
CA CYS A 241 43.76 -14.16 6.08
C CYS A 241 44.60 -15.44 6.26
N GLU A 242 43.93 -16.59 6.21
CA GLU A 242 44.55 -17.92 6.25
C GLU A 242 43.69 -18.94 5.50
N THR A 243 44.36 -19.84 4.78
CA THR A 243 43.74 -20.95 4.08
C THR A 243 43.92 -22.25 4.87
N PHE A 244 42.83 -22.98 5.05
CA PHE A 244 42.77 -24.22 5.80
C PHE A 244 42.45 -25.39 4.88
N ASP A 245 43.18 -26.51 5.05
CA ASP A 245 42.77 -27.81 4.51
C ASP A 245 41.65 -28.36 5.39
N VAL A 246 40.45 -28.40 4.83
CA VAL A 246 39.23 -28.78 5.52
C VAL A 246 38.68 -30.12 5.03
N SER A 247 39.49 -30.88 4.28
CA SER A 247 39.10 -32.18 3.71
C SER A 247 38.68 -33.23 4.75
N ASN A 248 38.97 -33.00 6.04
CA ASN A 248 38.59 -33.86 7.16
C ASN A 248 37.49 -33.25 8.05
N HIS A 249 36.85 -32.16 7.61
CA HIS A 249 35.75 -31.51 8.30
C HIS A 249 34.43 -31.73 7.54
N ASN A 250 33.33 -31.47 8.22
CA ASN A 250 31.97 -31.70 7.72
C ASN A 250 31.25 -30.41 7.33
N GLY A 251 31.85 -29.25 7.63
CA GLY A 251 31.34 -27.93 7.31
C GLY A 251 32.17 -26.83 7.95
N PHE A 252 31.72 -25.60 7.76
CA PHE A 252 32.34 -24.40 8.30
C PHE A 252 31.43 -23.75 9.35
N GLN A 253 31.96 -23.49 10.54
CA GLN A 253 31.20 -22.89 11.64
C GLN A 253 31.70 -21.48 11.95
N VAL A 254 30.77 -20.54 12.08
CA VAL A 254 31.03 -19.17 12.47
C VAL A 254 30.32 -18.89 13.78
N ASN A 255 31.06 -18.42 14.79
CA ASN A 255 30.46 -17.87 16.00
C ASN A 255 30.85 -16.39 16.09
N LEU A 256 29.95 -15.50 15.69
CA LEU A 256 30.13 -14.06 15.78
C LEU A 256 30.16 -13.60 17.26
N ALA A 257 30.60 -12.36 17.46
CA ALA A 257 30.71 -11.79 18.80
C ALA A 257 29.37 -11.17 19.22
N ASP A 258 29.31 -10.64 20.44
CA ASP A 258 28.06 -10.10 20.99
C ASP A 258 27.90 -8.58 20.73
N ASN A 259 28.24 -8.05 19.52
CA ASN A 259 28.18 -6.60 19.26
C ASN A 259 27.67 -6.15 17.86
N GLY A 260 26.95 -6.99 17.10
CA GLY A 260 26.38 -6.58 15.81
C GLY A 260 27.41 -6.65 14.68
N GLU A 261 27.80 -7.86 14.33
CA GLU A 261 28.86 -8.21 13.40
C GLU A 261 28.32 -8.49 11.99
N GLU A 262 29.20 -8.37 10.99
CA GLU A 262 28.88 -8.73 9.61
C GLU A 262 29.66 -9.99 9.20
N TYR A 263 28.93 -10.99 8.71
CA TYR A 263 29.47 -12.20 8.10
C TYR A 263 29.02 -12.32 6.64
N ASP A 264 29.99 -12.60 5.76
CA ASP A 264 29.75 -12.86 4.35
C ASP A 264 30.41 -14.17 3.93
N GLY A 265 29.59 -15.21 3.80
CA GLY A 265 29.95 -16.54 3.32
C GLY A 265 29.38 -16.86 1.94
N THR A 266 28.99 -15.84 1.16
CA THR A 266 28.34 -16.05 -0.15
C THR A 266 29.25 -16.78 -1.14
N ALA A 267 30.56 -16.56 -1.06
CA ALA A 267 31.58 -17.21 -1.88
C ALA A 267 32.04 -18.58 -1.34
N LEU A 268 31.46 -19.05 -0.23
CA LEU A 268 31.78 -20.36 0.36
C LEU A 268 30.80 -21.42 -0.15
N ASN A 269 31.28 -22.28 -1.04
CA ASN A 269 30.51 -23.36 -1.65
C ASN A 269 30.47 -24.62 -0.76
N TRP A 270 30.18 -24.43 0.52
CA TRP A 270 30.15 -25.50 1.52
C TRP A 270 29.11 -25.25 2.61
N HIS A 271 28.75 -26.27 3.38
CA HIS A 271 27.73 -26.18 4.43
C HIS A 271 28.19 -25.28 5.59
N GLN A 272 27.36 -24.28 5.93
CA GLN A 272 27.68 -23.29 6.96
C GLN A 272 26.81 -23.47 8.20
N LEU A 273 27.41 -23.27 9.37
CA LEU A 273 26.73 -23.19 10.66
C LEU A 273 27.08 -21.85 11.31
N VAL A 274 26.15 -20.90 11.29
CA VAL A 274 26.38 -19.53 11.75
C VAL A 274 25.61 -19.26 13.04
N TYR A 275 26.30 -18.72 14.02
CA TYR A 275 25.75 -18.17 15.25
C TYR A 275 26.07 -16.67 15.30
N GLY A 276 25.05 -15.80 15.33
CA GLY A 276 25.21 -14.34 15.39
C GLY A 276 25.60 -13.85 16.80
N GLY A 277 24.87 -14.30 17.82
CA GLY A 277 25.15 -13.92 19.20
C GLY A 277 24.18 -12.85 19.69
N ASP A 278 24.63 -11.93 20.54
CA ASP A 278 23.85 -10.73 20.89
C ASP A 278 24.27 -9.54 19.99
N GLY A 279 23.38 -8.63 19.64
CA GLY A 279 23.67 -7.50 18.74
C GLY A 279 22.89 -7.59 17.43
N ASN A 280 22.92 -6.54 16.62
CA ASN A 280 22.21 -6.53 15.33
C ASN A 280 23.17 -6.98 14.24
N ASP A 281 23.12 -8.26 13.90
CA ASP A 281 24.05 -8.92 13.00
C ASP A 281 23.59 -8.86 11.54
N THR A 282 24.54 -8.93 10.61
CA THR A 282 24.25 -9.09 9.18
C THR A 282 24.92 -10.37 8.68
N ILE A 283 24.13 -11.35 8.27
CA ILE A 283 24.58 -12.70 7.95
C ILE A 283 24.21 -13.02 6.50
N LEU A 284 25.22 -13.24 5.66
CA LEU A 284 25.04 -13.72 4.29
C LEU A 284 25.64 -15.12 4.17
N THR A 285 24.84 -16.12 3.79
CA THR A 285 25.32 -17.50 3.61
C THR A 285 25.48 -17.87 2.14
N GLY A 286 26.01 -19.06 1.86
CA GLY A 286 26.33 -19.52 0.52
C GLY A 286 25.16 -20.21 -0.16
N ASN A 287 25.47 -20.99 -1.20
CA ASN A 287 24.51 -21.71 -2.03
C ASN A 287 24.31 -23.19 -1.62
N LYS A 288 24.68 -23.53 -0.37
CA LYS A 288 24.56 -24.89 0.19
C LYS A 288 23.53 -24.91 1.31
N VAL A 289 23.28 -26.11 1.85
CA VAL A 289 22.43 -26.29 3.03
C VAL A 289 23.11 -25.64 4.22
N ASP A 290 22.57 -24.50 4.65
CA ASP A 290 23.11 -23.69 5.73
C ASP A 290 22.20 -23.68 6.96
N TYR A 291 22.82 -23.49 8.13
CA TYR A 291 22.16 -23.39 9.42
C TYR A 291 22.51 -22.05 10.05
N VAL A 292 21.53 -21.18 10.25
CA VAL A 292 21.70 -19.85 10.85
C VAL A 292 20.93 -19.77 12.16
N TYR A 293 21.59 -19.30 13.22
CA TYR A 293 21.01 -18.94 14.51
C TYR A 293 21.46 -17.52 14.84
N ALA A 294 20.67 -16.51 14.49
CA ALA A 294 21.12 -15.11 14.55
C ALA A 294 21.27 -14.64 15.99
N GLY A 295 20.27 -14.85 16.86
CA GLY A 295 20.47 -14.79 18.31
C GLY A 295 19.61 -13.72 18.96
N LYS A 296 20.20 -12.69 19.59
CA LYS A 296 19.43 -11.57 20.14
C LYS A 296 19.80 -10.27 19.44
N GLY A 297 18.82 -9.51 19.00
CA GLY A 297 19.03 -8.24 18.32
C GLY A 297 18.16 -8.21 17.08
N ASP A 298 18.21 -7.11 16.34
CA ASP A 298 17.45 -6.99 15.08
C ASP A 298 18.37 -7.40 13.94
N ASP A 299 18.33 -8.68 13.54
CA ASP A 299 19.29 -9.28 12.63
C ASP A 299 18.84 -9.23 11.16
N ILE A 300 19.80 -9.17 10.23
CA ILE A 300 19.56 -9.19 8.79
C ILE A 300 20.23 -10.43 8.19
N ILE A 301 19.43 -11.29 7.57
CA ILE A 301 19.86 -12.59 7.07
C ILE A 301 19.58 -12.68 5.57
N TYR A 302 20.59 -13.07 4.80
CA TYR A 302 20.49 -13.40 3.39
C TYR A 302 20.96 -14.84 3.18
N THR A 303 20.09 -15.67 2.61
CA THR A 303 20.43 -17.06 2.28
C THR A 303 20.33 -17.26 0.78
N TYR A 304 21.17 -18.11 0.19
CA TYR A 304 21.22 -18.31 -1.27
C TYR A 304 21.22 -19.80 -1.68
N GLY A 305 21.00 -20.71 -0.74
CA GLY A 305 21.03 -22.17 -0.95
C GLY A 305 19.67 -22.82 -1.17
N ASP A 306 19.68 -24.16 -1.15
CA ASP A 306 18.48 -24.97 -1.03
C ASP A 306 18.48 -25.69 0.35
N TYR A 307 17.37 -25.64 1.10
CA TYR A 307 17.11 -26.34 2.38
C TYR A 307 17.72 -25.74 3.65
N GLU A 308 17.58 -24.45 3.86
CA GLU A 308 18.13 -23.77 5.03
C GLU A 308 17.36 -24.10 6.30
N LYS A 309 18.08 -24.03 7.42
CA LYS A 309 17.44 -23.84 8.73
C LYS A 309 17.87 -22.49 9.26
N VAL A 310 16.91 -21.57 9.39
CA VAL A 310 17.16 -20.23 9.92
C VAL A 310 16.35 -20.06 11.21
N ASP A 311 17.00 -19.58 12.25
CA ASP A 311 16.38 -19.14 13.49
C ASP A 311 16.89 -17.73 13.81
N GLY A 312 16.09 -16.68 13.57
CA GLY A 312 16.54 -15.31 13.87
C GLY A 312 16.67 -15.06 15.37
N GLY A 313 15.86 -15.74 16.18
CA GLY A 313 16.00 -15.73 17.63
C GLY A 313 15.07 -14.70 18.29
N THR A 314 15.63 -13.70 18.98
CA THR A 314 14.84 -12.68 19.66
C THR A 314 15.21 -11.29 19.20
N GLY A 315 14.25 -10.59 18.61
CA GLY A 315 14.36 -9.22 18.13
C GLY A 315 13.48 -9.08 16.91
N MET A 316 13.76 -8.08 16.07
CA MET A 316 13.10 -7.91 14.77
C MET A 316 14.02 -8.42 13.67
N ASP A 317 13.91 -9.70 13.35
CA ASP A 317 14.83 -10.37 12.45
C ASP A 317 14.26 -10.40 11.02
N CYS A 318 15.12 -10.14 10.06
CA CYS A 318 14.76 -10.07 8.65
C CYS A 318 15.49 -11.12 7.83
N LEU A 319 14.77 -11.78 6.91
CA LEU A 319 15.32 -12.77 5.97
C LEU A 319 15.03 -12.41 4.51
N THR A 320 16.04 -12.53 3.66
CA THR A 320 15.88 -12.54 2.20
C THR A 320 16.42 -13.84 1.63
N GLU A 321 15.58 -14.60 0.94
CA GLU A 321 15.96 -15.87 0.30
C GLU A 321 16.30 -15.66 -1.19
N GLY A 322 17.46 -16.15 -1.61
CA GLY A 322 17.91 -16.23 -3.00
C GLY A 322 17.30 -17.46 -3.67
N SER A 323 16.54 -17.24 -4.75
CA SER A 323 15.72 -18.29 -5.38
C SER A 323 16.52 -19.28 -6.24
N THR A 324 16.69 -20.54 -5.80
CA THR A 324 17.03 -21.69 -6.70
C THR A 324 16.37 -23.05 -6.44
N GLY A 325 15.43 -23.23 -5.49
CA GLY A 325 14.89 -24.58 -5.24
C GLY A 325 13.51 -24.64 -4.57
N SER A 326 12.68 -25.59 -4.98
CA SER A 326 11.24 -25.65 -4.70
C SER A 326 10.83 -26.51 -3.48
N ILE A 327 11.58 -26.56 -2.37
CA ILE A 327 11.23 -27.43 -1.21
C ILE A 327 11.54 -26.71 0.13
N GLN A 328 10.66 -26.90 1.13
CA GLN A 328 10.53 -26.15 2.40
C GLN A 328 11.79 -26.04 3.27
N SER A 329 12.32 -24.82 3.42
CA SER A 329 13.25 -24.39 4.47
C SER A 329 12.57 -24.37 5.85
N ASN A 330 13.33 -24.62 6.92
CA ASN A 330 12.82 -24.64 8.30
C ASN A 330 13.20 -23.32 9.00
N ILE A 331 12.30 -22.35 8.89
CA ILE A 331 12.55 -20.97 9.34
C ILE A 331 11.72 -20.69 10.60
N SER A 332 12.37 -20.16 11.64
CA SER A 332 11.77 -19.69 12.88
C SER A 332 12.37 -18.35 13.30
N GLY A 333 11.66 -17.60 14.15
CA GLY A 333 12.14 -16.31 14.68
C GLY A 333 12.54 -15.32 13.59
N ILE A 334 11.75 -15.20 12.51
CA ILE A 334 11.94 -14.20 11.46
C ILE A 334 10.63 -13.42 11.33
N GLU A 335 10.71 -12.11 11.49
CA GLU A 335 9.59 -11.17 11.54
C GLU A 335 9.38 -10.45 10.19
N GLN A 336 10.42 -10.34 9.36
CA GLN A 336 10.36 -9.72 8.03
C GLN A 336 10.92 -10.65 6.94
N TYR A 337 10.18 -10.83 5.84
CA TYR A 337 10.69 -11.46 4.62
C TYR A 337 10.89 -10.40 3.52
N SER A 338 12.00 -10.48 2.78
CA SER A 338 12.50 -9.45 1.86
C SER A 338 12.94 -8.18 2.60
N CYS A 339 14.19 -8.19 3.06
CA CYS A 339 14.82 -7.07 3.75
C CYS A 339 14.92 -5.86 2.84
N THR A 340 14.06 -4.86 3.07
CA THR A 340 14.26 -3.53 2.50
C THR A 340 15.36 -2.82 3.26
N PRO A 341 16.28 -2.08 2.59
CA PRO A 341 17.40 -1.43 3.26
C PRO A 341 16.93 -0.49 4.38
N VAL A 342 17.64 -0.58 5.51
CA VAL A 342 17.51 0.14 6.79
C VAL A 342 16.72 1.45 6.76
N GLY A 343 15.60 1.47 7.49
CA GLY A 343 14.89 2.64 7.99
C GLY A 343 14.16 2.29 9.30
N ASN A 344 14.36 3.08 10.36
CA ASN A 344 13.83 2.82 11.70
C ASN A 344 12.30 2.64 11.71
N VAL A 345 11.81 1.47 12.09
CA VAL A 345 10.38 1.25 12.40
C VAL A 345 10.15 1.69 13.86
N PRO A 346 9.20 2.61 14.15
CA PRO A 346 8.90 3.04 15.51
C PRO A 346 8.40 1.91 16.43
N ASP A 347 8.76 1.95 17.72
CA ASP A 347 8.32 0.99 18.78
C ASP A 347 6.80 0.78 18.84
N SER A 348 6.02 1.78 18.40
CA SER A 348 4.55 1.74 18.31
C SER A 348 4.05 0.70 17.31
N LEU A 349 4.80 0.45 16.24
CA LEU A 349 4.47 -0.53 15.21
C LEU A 349 4.84 -1.96 15.60
N THR A 350 5.87 -2.18 16.41
CA THR A 350 6.35 -3.53 16.79
C THR A 350 5.23 -4.40 17.41
N ALA A 351 4.35 -3.80 18.24
CA ALA A 351 3.21 -4.49 18.83
C ALA A 351 2.04 -4.75 17.86
N ALA A 352 1.91 -3.92 16.81
CA ALA A 352 0.94 -4.12 15.73
C ALA A 352 1.38 -5.22 14.77
N TYR A 353 2.68 -5.24 14.43
CA TYR A 353 3.31 -6.26 13.58
C TYR A 353 3.26 -7.68 14.18
N ALA A 354 3.42 -7.83 15.49
CA ALA A 354 3.35 -9.13 16.17
C ALA A 354 2.01 -9.87 16.00
N ARG A 355 0.98 -9.21 15.46
CA ARG A 355 -0.36 -9.78 15.18
C ARG A 355 -0.48 -10.37 13.76
N CYS A 356 0.49 -10.15 12.87
CA CYS A 356 0.46 -10.53 11.45
C CYS A 356 0.98 -11.95 11.20
N HIS A 357 0.27 -12.75 10.39
CA HIS A 357 0.73 -14.01 9.79
C HIS A 357 0.16 -14.08 8.38
N MET A 358 1.02 -14.11 7.35
CA MET A 358 0.54 -14.19 5.97
C MET A 358 0.16 -15.63 5.59
N GLN A 359 -1.14 -15.94 5.58
CA GLN A 359 -1.68 -17.01 4.73
C GLN A 359 -3.01 -16.55 4.11
N THR A 360 -2.99 -16.37 2.78
CA THR A 360 -4.12 -15.99 1.88
C THR A 360 -4.91 -14.74 2.31
N GLY A 361 -4.78 -13.66 1.54
CA GLY A 361 -5.30 -12.34 1.91
C GLY A 361 -6.83 -12.26 1.99
N SER A 362 -7.33 -11.73 3.10
CA SER A 362 -8.75 -11.42 3.37
C SER A 362 -9.20 -10.08 2.78
N PHE A 363 -8.24 -9.26 2.33
CA PHE A 363 -8.44 -8.00 1.64
C PHE A 363 -7.25 -7.73 0.71
N ASP A 364 -7.45 -6.99 -0.37
CA ASP A 364 -6.39 -6.42 -1.20
C ASP A 364 -6.07 -4.99 -0.74
N ASN A 365 -4.86 -4.52 -1.04
CA ASN A 365 -4.50 -3.12 -0.83
C ASN A 365 -3.70 -2.54 -2.01
N GLU A 366 -3.93 -1.27 -2.31
CA GLU A 366 -3.25 -0.53 -3.37
C GLU A 366 -3.07 0.94 -2.95
N LEU A 367 -1.87 1.49 -3.07
CA LEU A 367 -1.59 2.91 -2.79
C LEU A 367 -1.35 3.66 -4.09
N ASN A 368 -2.19 4.67 -4.37
CA ASN A 368 -2.05 5.51 -5.56
C ASN A 368 -2.23 7.00 -5.20
N ASN A 369 -1.23 7.82 -5.50
CA ASN A 369 -1.26 9.27 -5.29
C ASN A 369 -1.72 9.68 -3.86
N GLY A 370 -1.24 8.99 -2.83
CA GLY A 370 -1.62 9.27 -1.44
C GLY A 370 -2.92 8.61 -0.97
N VAL A 371 -3.76 8.09 -1.88
CA VAL A 371 -4.97 7.36 -1.50
C VAL A 371 -4.65 5.88 -1.32
N TRP A 372 -4.83 5.36 -0.11
CA TRP A 372 -4.65 3.94 0.19
C TRP A 372 -5.98 3.20 0.12
N LYS A 373 -6.16 2.41 -0.92
CA LYS A 373 -7.36 1.62 -1.18
C LYS A 373 -7.23 0.26 -0.52
N LEU A 374 -8.23 -0.11 0.28
CA LEU A 374 -8.39 -1.40 0.94
C LEU A 374 -9.68 -2.04 0.44
N ARG A 375 -9.60 -3.25 -0.13
CA ARG A 375 -10.76 -3.94 -0.71
C ARG A 375 -10.96 -5.31 -0.08
N ALA A 376 -12.12 -5.54 0.52
CA ALA A 376 -12.47 -6.84 1.07
C ALA A 376 -12.50 -7.93 0.00
N LEU A 377 -11.90 -9.09 0.30
CA LEU A 377 -12.00 -10.31 -0.49
C LEU A 377 -12.88 -11.35 0.19
N ASP A 378 -12.93 -11.33 1.52
CA ASP A 378 -13.82 -12.16 2.31
C ASP A 378 -15.22 -11.56 2.40
N SER A 379 -16.23 -12.43 2.43
CA SER A 379 -17.65 -12.04 2.45
C SER A 379 -18.18 -11.58 3.80
N ASN A 380 -17.40 -11.70 4.89
CA ASN A 380 -17.73 -11.18 6.21
C ASN A 380 -16.41 -10.79 6.88
N LEU A 381 -15.74 -9.79 6.30
CA LEU A 381 -14.47 -9.23 6.73
C LEU A 381 -14.65 -8.44 8.02
N ALA A 382 -13.77 -8.69 8.99
CA ALA A 382 -13.56 -7.80 10.13
C ALA A 382 -12.23 -7.07 9.94
N LEU A 383 -12.28 -5.86 9.38
CA LEU A 383 -11.15 -4.99 9.07
C LEU A 383 -10.92 -3.97 10.19
N PHE A 384 -9.68 -3.85 10.60
CA PHE A 384 -9.22 -2.89 11.59
C PHE A 384 -8.18 -1.99 10.92
N VAL A 385 -8.32 -0.68 11.10
CA VAL A 385 -7.36 0.30 10.61
C VAL A 385 -6.89 1.13 11.81
N GLU A 386 -5.58 1.24 11.97
CA GLU A 386 -4.95 1.95 13.06
C GLU A 386 -3.92 2.93 12.49
N GLU A 387 -3.77 4.10 13.10
CA GLU A 387 -2.71 5.04 12.78
C GLU A 387 -1.70 5.08 13.92
N HIS A 388 -0.42 4.90 13.58
CA HIS A 388 0.72 4.88 14.50
C HIS A 388 1.81 5.81 13.96
N ASP A 389 1.91 6.98 14.56
CA ASP A 389 2.84 8.05 14.16
C ASP A 389 2.66 8.47 12.69
N GLU A 390 3.58 8.09 11.79
CA GLU A 390 3.51 8.40 10.35
C GLU A 390 2.90 7.27 9.51
N TYR A 391 2.59 6.11 10.12
CA TYR A 391 2.10 4.92 9.42
C TYR A 391 0.61 4.70 9.66
N VAL A 392 -0.08 4.25 8.62
CA VAL A 392 -1.40 3.64 8.73
C VAL A 392 -1.24 2.14 8.56
N PHE A 393 -1.84 1.37 9.45
CA PHE A 393 -1.80 -0.09 9.53
C PHE A 393 -3.22 -0.64 9.38
N ALA A 394 -3.41 -1.63 8.52
CA ALA A 394 -4.68 -2.30 8.31
C ALA A 394 -4.52 -3.80 8.54
N TYR A 395 -5.48 -4.44 9.22
CA TYR A 395 -5.44 -5.88 9.45
C TYR A 395 -6.84 -6.48 9.61
N SER A 396 -6.96 -7.77 9.29
CA SER A 396 -8.22 -8.52 9.46
C SER A 396 -8.20 -9.40 10.70
N ALA A 397 -9.28 -9.44 11.48
CA ALA A 397 -9.41 -10.42 12.56
C ALA A 397 -9.66 -11.83 12.00
N GLY A 398 -9.03 -12.83 12.60
CA GLY A 398 -9.25 -14.25 12.31
C GLY A 398 -8.31 -14.87 11.27
N TYR A 399 -7.82 -14.08 10.31
CA TYR A 399 -6.97 -14.56 9.21
C TYR A 399 -5.54 -14.00 9.22
N GLN A 400 -5.24 -13.08 10.15
CA GLN A 400 -3.91 -12.48 10.35
C GLN A 400 -3.28 -11.81 9.11
N HIS A 401 -4.11 -11.41 8.13
CA HIS A 401 -3.67 -10.57 7.01
C HIS A 401 -3.53 -9.12 7.45
N CYS A 402 -2.43 -8.47 7.06
CA CYS A 402 -2.16 -7.08 7.39
C CYS A 402 -1.39 -6.37 6.27
N ALA A 403 -1.50 -5.04 6.22
CA ALA A 403 -0.78 -4.16 5.32
C ALA A 403 -0.51 -2.82 6.01
N PHE A 404 0.47 -2.06 5.53
CA PHE A 404 0.80 -0.75 6.10
C PHE A 404 1.44 0.18 5.06
N SER A 405 1.34 1.49 5.30
CA SER A 405 1.99 2.52 4.49
C SER A 405 2.20 3.80 5.29
N ASN A 406 3.30 4.52 5.04
CA ASN A 406 3.58 5.87 5.57
C ASN A 406 3.34 6.99 4.55
N ALA A 407 2.88 6.65 3.34
CA ALA A 407 2.60 7.60 2.27
C ALA A 407 1.08 7.81 2.09
N VAL A 408 0.29 7.56 3.14
CA VAL A 408 -1.17 7.68 3.14
C VAL A 408 -1.56 9.12 3.44
N GLU A 409 -2.40 9.71 2.59
CA GLU A 409 -3.08 10.99 2.80
C GLU A 409 -4.56 10.74 3.13
N GLU A 410 -5.21 9.82 2.41
CA GLU A 410 -6.61 9.39 2.57
C GLU A 410 -6.70 7.86 2.57
N VAL A 411 -7.67 7.30 3.29
CA VAL A 411 -7.96 5.86 3.28
C VAL A 411 -9.30 5.60 2.59
N GLU A 412 -9.30 4.78 1.54
CA GLU A 412 -10.51 4.34 0.86
C GLU A 412 -10.76 2.86 1.20
N VAL A 413 -11.90 2.55 1.81
CA VAL A 413 -12.28 1.18 2.19
C VAL A 413 -13.49 0.75 1.39
N GLN A 414 -13.37 -0.38 0.72
CA GLN A 414 -14.48 -1.06 0.10
C GLN A 414 -14.71 -2.41 0.78
N LEU A 415 -15.84 -2.54 1.46
CA LEU A 415 -16.27 -3.79 2.09
C LEU A 415 -16.87 -4.74 1.03
N SER A 416 -17.33 -5.90 1.48
CA SER A 416 -17.83 -6.99 0.66
C SER A 416 -19.36 -6.94 0.53
N ASN A 417 -19.98 -7.96 -0.05
CA ASN A 417 -21.45 -8.05 -0.13
C ASN A 417 -22.08 -8.86 1.03
N GLY A 418 -21.35 -9.10 2.12
CA GLY A 418 -21.91 -9.72 3.33
C GLY A 418 -21.75 -8.82 4.54
N ASN A 419 -21.88 -9.37 5.75
CA ASN A 419 -21.94 -8.53 6.95
C ASN A 419 -20.52 -8.28 7.46
N ASP A 420 -20.02 -7.09 7.20
CA ASP A 420 -18.66 -6.69 7.47
C ASP A 420 -18.53 -5.83 8.73
N THR A 421 -17.32 -5.70 9.22
CA THR A 421 -16.98 -4.82 10.34
C THR A 421 -15.75 -4.02 9.97
N LEU A 422 -15.86 -2.70 9.95
CA LEU A 422 -14.75 -1.77 9.88
C LEU A 422 -14.58 -1.06 11.23
N SER A 423 -13.37 -1.09 11.79
CA SER A 423 -13.02 -0.33 13.00
C SER A 423 -11.74 0.48 12.77
N ALA A 424 -11.87 1.79 12.61
CA ALA A 424 -10.79 2.73 12.35
C ALA A 424 -10.67 3.85 13.41
N THR A 425 -11.09 3.58 14.65
CA THR A 425 -11.26 4.59 15.73
C THR A 425 -10.05 5.47 16.08
N GLY A 426 -8.84 5.03 15.72
CA GLY A 426 -7.59 5.76 16.00
C GLY A 426 -7.04 6.53 14.81
N VAL A 427 -7.66 6.39 13.63
CA VAL A 427 -7.21 7.05 12.39
C VAL A 427 -7.62 8.51 12.44
N GLY A 428 -6.72 9.43 12.11
CA GLY A 428 -6.96 10.88 12.07
C GLY A 428 -7.10 11.45 10.67
N ARG A 429 -7.16 10.59 9.66
CA ARG A 429 -7.19 10.92 8.24
C ARG A 429 -8.60 10.77 7.70
N ASP A 430 -8.93 11.59 6.72
CA ASP A 430 -10.19 11.48 5.99
C ASP A 430 -10.30 10.06 5.39
N MET A 431 -11.48 9.47 5.51
CA MET A 431 -11.81 8.16 4.99
C MET A 431 -12.93 8.25 3.95
N THR A 432 -12.91 7.34 2.98
CA THR A 432 -14.05 7.06 2.10
C THR A 432 -14.43 5.59 2.25
N VAL A 433 -15.66 5.29 2.65
CA VAL A 433 -16.09 3.93 2.98
C VAL A 433 -17.33 3.53 2.18
N TYR A 434 -17.27 2.34 1.58
CA TYR A 434 -18.37 1.70 0.88
C TYR A 434 -18.71 0.35 1.54
N GLY A 435 -19.88 0.24 2.19
CA GLY A 435 -20.35 -1.00 2.82
C GLY A 435 -20.92 -2.03 1.83
N LEU A 436 -21.47 -1.57 0.70
CA LEU A 436 -22.09 -2.39 -0.36
C LEU A 436 -23.40 -3.08 0.08
N ASN A 437 -23.43 -4.40 0.26
CA ASN A 437 -24.62 -5.11 0.72
C ASN A 437 -24.24 -5.80 2.02
N GLY A 438 -25.12 -5.85 3.01
CA GLY A 438 -24.76 -6.44 4.29
C GLY A 438 -25.59 -5.87 5.42
N ASN A 439 -25.30 -6.29 6.64
CA ASN A 439 -25.68 -5.49 7.81
C ASN A 439 -24.35 -5.14 8.44
N ASP A 440 -23.79 -4.02 8.01
CA ASP A 440 -22.41 -3.67 8.28
C ASP A 440 -22.28 -2.91 9.58
N THR A 441 -21.11 -3.05 10.21
CA THR A 441 -20.73 -2.22 11.35
C THR A 441 -19.53 -1.40 10.95
N ILE A 442 -19.77 -0.12 10.67
CA ILE A 442 -18.77 0.83 10.20
C ILE A 442 -18.50 1.82 11.32
N GLN A 443 -17.26 1.85 11.79
CA GLN A 443 -16.79 2.87 12.70
C GLN A 443 -15.49 3.47 12.19
N THR A 444 -15.54 4.72 11.74
CA THR A 444 -14.36 5.49 11.34
C THR A 444 -13.77 6.25 12.53
N GLY A 445 -12.81 7.14 12.26
CA GLY A 445 -11.92 7.72 13.25
C GLY A 445 -12.19 9.20 13.50
N ARG A 446 -11.12 9.99 13.52
CA ARG A 446 -11.19 11.43 13.30
C ARG A 446 -10.87 11.69 11.84
N GLY A 447 -11.41 12.75 11.27
CA GLY A 447 -11.31 13.02 9.83
C GLY A 447 -12.66 13.47 9.32
N ASN A 448 -12.71 14.03 8.12
CA ASN A 448 -13.96 14.40 7.47
C ASN A 448 -14.30 13.29 6.47
N ASP A 449 -15.12 12.36 6.93
CA ASP A 449 -15.31 11.06 6.30
C ASP A 449 -16.50 11.06 5.34
N LEU A 450 -16.39 10.29 4.26
CA LEU A 450 -17.47 10.01 3.32
C LEU A 450 -17.89 8.55 3.47
N ILE A 451 -19.09 8.30 3.99
CA ILE A 451 -19.53 6.94 4.33
C ILE A 451 -20.84 6.60 3.63
N PHE A 452 -20.84 5.46 2.95
CA PHE A 452 -22.00 4.85 2.34
C PHE A 452 -22.22 3.46 2.94
N GLY A 453 -23.28 3.27 3.74
CA GLY A 453 -23.64 1.97 4.32
C GLY A 453 -24.00 0.96 3.23
N GLY A 454 -24.94 1.31 2.36
CA GLY A 454 -25.32 0.49 1.22
C GLY A 454 -26.69 -0.15 1.40
N ASP A 455 -26.83 -1.44 1.14
CA ASP A 455 -28.07 -2.20 1.31
C ASP A 455 -28.00 -3.04 2.60
N GLY A 456 -28.95 -2.85 3.50
CA GLY A 456 -29.21 -3.66 4.69
C GLY A 456 -28.90 -2.90 5.99
N LYS A 457 -29.21 -3.49 7.14
CA LYS A 457 -29.30 -2.73 8.39
C LYS A 457 -27.94 -2.39 8.95
N ASP A 458 -27.51 -1.17 8.72
CA ASP A 458 -26.16 -0.75 9.04
C ASP A 458 -26.06 -0.03 10.38
N LYS A 459 -24.88 -0.17 10.99
CA LYS A 459 -24.49 0.60 12.17
C LYS A 459 -23.29 1.45 11.81
N ILE A 460 -23.49 2.74 11.74
CA ILE A 460 -22.48 3.70 11.28
C ILE A 460 -22.16 4.68 12.40
N ARG A 461 -20.87 4.83 12.68
CA ARG A 461 -20.34 5.87 13.57
C ARG A 461 -19.18 6.56 12.87
N ALA A 462 -19.42 7.81 12.45
CA ALA A 462 -18.49 8.56 11.61
C ALA A 462 -17.33 9.18 12.41
N GLY A 463 -17.59 9.61 13.65
CA GLY A 463 -16.53 10.00 14.58
C GLY A 463 -16.30 11.51 14.59
N ASP A 464 -15.07 11.96 14.78
CA ASP A 464 -14.82 13.41 14.91
C ASP A 464 -14.47 14.03 13.54
N GLY A 465 -15.25 15.00 13.07
CA GLY A 465 -15.00 15.78 11.86
C GLY A 465 -16.30 16.17 11.17
N ASN A 466 -16.25 16.89 10.04
CA ASN A 466 -17.49 17.20 9.29
C ASN A 466 -17.74 16.07 8.31
N ASP A 467 -18.62 15.14 8.67
CA ASP A 467 -18.80 13.90 7.92
C ASP A 467 -19.99 13.97 6.96
N TRP A 468 -19.93 13.16 5.91
CA TRP A 468 -21.04 12.96 4.98
C TRP A 468 -21.42 11.49 4.96
N VAL A 469 -22.59 11.17 5.50
CA VAL A 469 -23.02 9.79 5.74
C VAL A 469 -24.37 9.51 5.10
N ALA A 470 -24.45 8.43 4.35
CA ALA A 470 -25.71 7.84 3.92
C ALA A 470 -25.80 6.40 4.42
N GLY A 471 -26.87 6.08 5.17
CA GLY A 471 -27.23 4.70 5.53
C GLY A 471 -27.43 3.88 4.26
N GLY A 472 -28.45 4.24 3.49
CA GLY A 472 -28.65 3.71 2.14
C GLY A 472 -27.88 4.31 0.97
N SER A 473 -27.40 3.46 0.05
CA SER A 473 -26.97 3.90 -1.28
C SER A 473 -26.95 2.79 -2.34
N GLU A 474 -27.20 3.14 -3.60
CA GLU A 474 -26.93 2.26 -4.75
C GLU A 474 -25.46 2.40 -5.13
N ILE A 475 -24.67 1.37 -4.87
CA ILE A 475 -23.25 1.31 -5.23
C ILE A 475 -23.09 0.33 -6.40
N GLU A 476 -22.74 0.85 -7.58
CA GLU A 476 -22.42 0.01 -8.73
C GLU A 476 -20.93 -0.37 -8.72
N THR A 477 -20.69 -1.67 -8.76
CA THR A 477 -19.36 -2.27 -8.89
C THR A 477 -19.18 -2.94 -10.25
N ASP A 478 -17.93 -3.03 -10.71
CA ASP A 478 -17.59 -3.81 -11.91
C ASP A 478 -17.46 -5.31 -11.62
N HIS A 479 -17.03 -6.10 -12.61
CA HIS A 479 -16.90 -7.55 -12.45
C HIS A 479 -15.82 -7.96 -11.43
N ASP A 480 -14.85 -7.08 -11.17
CA ASP A 480 -13.77 -7.26 -10.20
C ASP A 480 -14.13 -6.64 -8.84
N GLY A 481 -15.38 -6.19 -8.70
CA GLY A 481 -15.94 -5.63 -7.48
C GLY A 481 -15.60 -4.17 -7.26
N VAL A 482 -14.93 -3.46 -8.15
CA VAL A 482 -14.49 -2.07 -7.93
C VAL A 482 -15.66 -1.10 -8.06
N VAL A 483 -15.83 -0.20 -7.09
CA VAL A 483 -16.85 0.87 -7.14
C VAL A 483 -16.54 1.86 -8.27
N HIS A 484 -17.55 2.15 -9.10
CA HIS A 484 -17.42 3.16 -10.16
C HIS A 484 -18.62 4.12 -10.24
N ARG A 485 -19.63 3.94 -9.39
CA ARG A 485 -20.76 4.86 -9.25
C ARG A 485 -21.45 4.66 -7.89
N VAL A 486 -21.85 5.76 -7.26
CA VAL A 486 -22.75 5.76 -6.09
C VAL A 486 -23.96 6.64 -6.39
N ARG A 487 -25.16 6.20 -5.99
CA ARG A 487 -26.37 7.02 -5.99
C ARG A 487 -27.09 6.92 -4.65
N ILE A 488 -27.39 8.06 -4.05
CA ILE A 488 -28.09 8.18 -2.76
C ILE A 488 -29.62 8.11 -2.99
N SER A 489 -30.12 7.34 -3.97
CA SER A 489 -31.56 7.33 -4.31
C SER A 489 -32.16 5.94 -4.53
N GLY A 490 -32.92 5.47 -3.54
CA GLY A 490 -34.28 4.95 -3.72
C GLY A 490 -34.48 3.50 -4.21
N TYR A 491 -33.60 2.55 -3.92
CA TYR A 491 -33.84 1.12 -4.17
C TYR A 491 -34.23 0.33 -2.91
N ASN A 492 -34.59 -0.93 -3.12
CA ASN A 492 -35.25 -1.79 -2.14
C ASN A 492 -34.18 -2.70 -1.56
N ASN A 493 -33.75 -2.42 -0.32
CA ASN A 493 -33.15 -3.33 0.68
C ASN A 493 -32.33 -2.57 1.74
N ASP A 494 -32.13 -1.25 1.56
CA ASP A 494 -31.62 -0.26 2.53
C ASP A 494 -31.67 -0.70 3.99
N GLY A 495 -32.84 -1.05 4.54
CA GLY A 495 -32.89 -1.51 5.93
C GLY A 495 -33.01 -0.34 6.90
N ALA A 496 -33.02 -0.64 8.20
CA ALA A 496 -33.28 0.34 9.25
C ALA A 496 -31.97 0.57 10.01
N ASP A 497 -31.41 1.77 9.86
CA ASP A 497 -30.03 2.04 10.21
C ASP A 497 -29.87 2.71 11.58
N ASP A 498 -28.66 2.61 12.15
CA ASP A 498 -28.24 3.32 13.36
C ASP A 498 -27.01 4.16 13.02
N ILE A 499 -27.20 5.46 12.79
CA ILE A 499 -26.19 6.41 12.31
C ILE A 499 -25.86 7.41 13.42
N LYS A 500 -24.57 7.63 13.65
CA LYS A 500 -24.05 8.65 14.56
C LYS A 500 -22.97 9.47 13.87
N GLY A 501 -23.18 10.77 13.76
CA GLY A 501 -22.18 11.74 13.33
C GLY A 501 -21.05 11.84 14.37
N GLU A 502 -21.43 12.17 15.60
CA GLU A 502 -20.56 12.47 16.75
C GLU A 502 -20.13 13.94 16.80
N ASN A 503 -18.86 14.31 16.66
CA ASN A 503 -18.45 15.71 16.82
C ASN A 503 -18.13 16.33 15.45
N GLY A 504 -18.79 17.42 15.09
CA GLY A 504 -18.55 18.15 13.84
C GLY A 504 -19.85 18.59 13.18
N ASN A 505 -19.79 19.22 12.02
CA ASN A 505 -21.00 19.65 11.31
C ASN A 505 -21.31 18.64 10.21
N ASP A 506 -22.17 17.69 10.52
CA ASP A 506 -22.35 16.50 9.70
C ASP A 506 -23.53 16.63 8.73
N VAL A 507 -23.48 15.86 7.65
CA VAL A 507 -24.61 15.67 6.74
C VAL A 507 -25.00 14.20 6.75
N LEU A 508 -26.18 13.89 7.29
CA LEU A 508 -26.63 12.52 7.55
C LEU A 508 -27.92 12.20 6.80
N PHE A 509 -27.93 11.12 6.04
CA PHE A 509 -29.10 10.60 5.31
C PHE A 509 -29.49 9.21 5.82
N GLY A 510 -30.70 9.08 6.36
CA GLY A 510 -31.28 7.78 6.76
C GLY A 510 -31.76 6.96 5.57
N ASN A 511 -32.33 7.65 4.57
CA ASN A 511 -32.93 7.06 3.37
C ASN A 511 -34.28 6.37 3.62
N ARG A 512 -34.36 5.04 3.56
CA ARG A 512 -35.63 4.30 3.67
C ARG A 512 -35.73 3.58 5.00
N ASP A 513 -36.94 3.10 5.27
CA ASP A 513 -37.29 2.29 6.43
C ASP A 513 -37.31 3.07 7.75
N GLY A 514 -36.53 2.78 8.79
CA GLY A 514 -36.91 3.26 10.13
C GLY A 514 -35.70 3.54 10.97
N ASP A 515 -35.13 4.72 10.76
CA ASP A 515 -33.74 4.97 11.11
C ASP A 515 -33.60 5.61 12.48
N ASN A 516 -32.47 5.35 13.12
CA ASN A 516 -32.03 6.05 14.31
C ASN A 516 -30.83 6.88 13.94
N ILE A 517 -30.98 8.20 13.91
CA ILE A 517 -29.91 9.11 13.50
C ILE A 517 -29.65 10.10 14.62
N SER A 518 -28.39 10.25 14.97
CA SER A 518 -27.88 11.25 15.90
C SER A 518 -26.82 12.07 15.19
N GLY A 519 -27.03 13.39 15.08
CA GLY A 519 -26.01 14.35 14.63
C GLY A 519 -24.85 14.35 15.61
N GLY A 520 -25.07 14.97 16.77
CA GLY A 520 -24.12 14.92 17.88
C GLY A 520 -23.78 16.34 18.31
N ASP A 521 -22.51 16.66 18.47
CA ASP A 521 -22.07 18.03 18.78
C ASP A 521 -21.65 18.75 17.48
N GLY A 522 -22.37 19.79 17.08
CA GLY A 522 -22.06 20.65 15.95
C GLY A 522 -23.34 21.11 15.25
N GLU A 523 -23.21 21.84 14.14
CA GLU A 523 -24.38 22.27 13.34
C GLU A 523 -24.67 21.22 12.28
N ASP A 524 -25.58 20.30 12.55
CA ASP A 524 -25.81 19.13 11.70
C ASP A 524 -26.96 19.33 10.71
N ILE A 525 -26.91 18.61 9.59
CA ILE A 525 -28.00 18.49 8.63
C ILE A 525 -28.43 17.03 8.54
N ILE A 526 -29.65 16.74 8.99
CA ILE A 526 -30.18 15.37 9.06
C ILE A 526 -31.41 15.25 8.16
N PHE A 527 -31.35 14.29 7.23
CA PHE A 527 -32.46 13.89 6.39
C PHE A 527 -32.90 12.46 6.73
N GLY A 528 -34.06 12.31 7.38
CA GLY A 528 -34.66 10.99 7.59
C GLY A 528 -35.19 10.36 6.30
N ASN A 529 -35.52 11.17 5.30
CA ASN A 529 -36.06 10.72 4.01
C ASN A 529 -37.32 9.84 4.16
N ASP A 530 -37.47 8.81 3.32
CA ASP A 530 -38.71 8.02 3.15
C ASP A 530 -38.78 6.87 4.17
N GLY A 531 -39.10 7.19 5.43
CA GLY A 531 -39.14 6.20 6.51
C GLY A 531 -40.47 6.10 7.27
N ASN A 532 -40.71 4.93 7.88
CA ASN A 532 -41.70 4.73 8.92
C ASN A 532 -41.01 4.64 10.28
N LYS A 533 -41.18 5.68 11.11
CA LYS A 533 -40.77 5.75 12.53
C LYS A 533 -39.31 6.14 12.75
N ASP A 534 -38.81 7.05 11.93
CA ASP A 534 -37.49 7.63 12.11
C ASP A 534 -37.37 8.31 13.47
N ARG A 535 -36.18 8.23 14.04
CA ARG A 535 -35.82 8.77 15.34
C ARG A 535 -34.56 9.60 15.14
N LEU A 536 -34.76 10.88 14.90
CA LEU A 536 -33.73 11.83 14.51
C LEU A 536 -33.42 12.76 15.67
N SER A 537 -32.15 12.94 16.00
CA SER A 537 -31.70 13.82 17.08
C SER A 537 -30.55 14.69 16.56
N GLY A 538 -30.70 16.01 16.61
CA GLY A 538 -29.60 16.95 16.35
C GLY A 538 -28.59 16.92 17.49
N ASN A 539 -29.10 16.98 18.73
CA ASN A 539 -28.37 17.04 20.00
C ASN A 539 -27.81 18.44 20.33
N SER A 540 -26.53 18.71 20.14
CA SER A 540 -25.93 19.98 20.54
C SER A 540 -25.50 20.79 19.33
N GLY A 541 -26.12 21.95 19.13
CA GLY A 541 -25.72 22.88 18.07
C GLY A 541 -26.95 23.41 17.36
N ALA A 542 -26.75 24.13 16.27
CA ALA A 542 -27.88 24.67 15.52
C ALA A 542 -28.14 23.74 14.33
N ASP A 543 -29.17 22.89 14.46
CA ASP A 543 -29.36 21.78 13.54
C ASP A 543 -30.49 22.02 12.53
N ILE A 544 -30.41 21.36 11.38
CA ILE A 544 -31.49 21.25 10.40
C ILE A 544 -31.90 19.79 10.30
N ILE A 545 -33.15 19.49 10.66
CA ILE A 545 -33.70 18.13 10.58
C ILE A 545 -34.91 18.15 9.65
N VAL A 546 -34.86 17.36 8.58
CA VAL A 546 -35.96 17.21 7.61
C VAL A 546 -36.36 15.76 7.50
N ASP A 547 -37.66 15.51 7.69
CA ASP A 547 -38.22 14.17 7.67
C ASP A 547 -39.49 14.12 6.80
N SER A 548 -39.71 13.01 6.09
CA SER A 548 -40.93 12.85 5.30
C SER A 548 -42.16 12.59 6.17
N GLY A 549 -42.00 12.08 7.39
CA GLY A 549 -43.03 11.73 8.36
C GLY A 549 -43.50 10.28 8.22
N GLY A 550 -43.98 9.69 9.33
CA GLY A 550 -44.40 8.30 9.34
C GLY A 550 -45.64 8.02 8.48
N GLY A 551 -45.68 6.86 7.82
CA GLY A 551 -46.69 6.47 6.85
C GLY A 551 -48.00 5.89 7.41
N SER A 552 -48.19 5.82 8.74
CA SER A 552 -49.44 5.37 9.36
C SER A 552 -49.69 5.98 10.74
N TRP A 553 -50.97 6.15 11.10
CA TRP A 553 -51.41 6.74 12.37
C TRP A 553 -50.85 5.96 13.58
N GLY A 554 -50.30 6.66 14.57
CA GLY A 554 -49.62 6.04 15.72
C GLY A 554 -48.16 5.62 15.48
N ASN A 555 -47.66 5.76 14.25
CA ASN A 555 -46.26 5.52 13.88
C ASN A 555 -45.57 6.84 13.52
N ARG A 556 -45.62 7.83 14.43
CA ARG A 556 -44.97 9.13 14.20
C ARG A 556 -43.46 8.96 14.02
N ALA A 557 -42.91 9.58 12.99
CA ALA A 557 -41.50 9.92 12.96
C ALA A 557 -41.24 10.97 14.06
N LYS A 558 -40.07 10.91 14.68
CA LYS A 558 -39.75 11.72 15.85
C LYS A 558 -38.43 12.44 15.61
N SER A 559 -38.47 13.75 15.79
CA SER A 559 -37.30 14.61 15.62
C SER A 559 -37.12 15.47 16.87
N TRP A 560 -35.90 15.48 17.39
CA TRP A 560 -35.47 16.31 18.51
C TRP A 560 -34.34 17.21 18.04
N GLY A 561 -34.50 18.53 18.18
CA GLY A 561 -33.42 19.48 17.91
C GLY A 561 -32.34 19.34 18.98
N GLY A 562 -32.71 19.68 20.22
CA GLY A 562 -31.85 19.49 21.39
C GLY A 562 -31.47 20.82 22.02
N SER A 563 -30.18 21.12 22.08
CA SER A 563 -29.68 22.41 22.53
C SER A 563 -29.10 23.18 21.36
N GLY A 564 -29.17 24.50 21.37
CA GLY A 564 -28.95 25.32 20.18
C GLY A 564 -30.26 25.62 19.45
N GLN A 565 -30.18 26.27 18.28
CA GLN A 565 -31.34 26.91 17.62
C GLN A 565 -31.69 26.17 16.33
N ASP A 566 -32.74 25.36 16.40
CA ASP A 566 -32.92 24.27 15.43
C ASP A 566 -34.05 24.55 14.44
N ILE A 567 -33.92 23.99 13.23
CA ILE A 567 -34.94 23.96 12.19
C ILE A 567 -35.42 22.51 12.03
N LEU A 568 -36.66 22.23 12.44
CA LEU A 568 -37.25 20.89 12.29
C LEU A 568 -38.42 20.95 11.30
N VAL A 569 -38.37 20.12 10.28
CA VAL A 569 -39.37 20.10 9.19
C VAL A 569 -39.92 18.69 8.99
N CYS A 570 -41.24 18.59 8.98
CA CYS A 570 -41.95 17.36 8.65
C CYS A 570 -42.79 17.59 7.38
N GLU A 571 -42.46 16.91 6.28
CA GLU A 571 -42.98 17.27 4.96
C GLU A 571 -44.35 16.68 4.62
N ARG A 572 -44.60 15.40 4.96
CA ARG A 572 -45.76 14.66 4.44
C ARG A 572 -46.54 13.86 5.49
N GLY A 573 -45.93 13.06 6.35
CA GLY A 573 -46.58 12.04 7.18
C GLY A 573 -46.89 12.46 8.63
N HIS A 574 -47.06 11.47 9.50
CA HIS A 574 -47.31 11.64 10.94
C HIS A 574 -46.00 11.96 11.67
N CYS A 575 -45.96 13.02 12.48
CA CYS A 575 -44.70 13.45 13.11
C CYS A 575 -44.85 14.09 14.49
N GLU A 576 -43.78 13.95 15.27
CA GLU A 576 -43.57 14.58 16.57
C GLU A 576 -42.27 15.36 16.52
N LEU A 577 -42.36 16.69 16.56
CA LEU A 577 -41.21 17.59 16.54
C LEU A 577 -41.01 18.21 17.92
N SER A 578 -39.78 18.17 18.42
CA SER A 578 -39.39 18.78 19.69
C SER A 578 -38.18 19.69 19.48
N GLY A 579 -38.33 20.99 19.75
CA GLY A 579 -37.25 21.97 19.59
C GLY A 579 -36.16 21.74 20.63
N GLY A 580 -36.49 21.88 21.90
CA GLY A 580 -35.58 21.57 23.00
C GLY A 580 -35.33 22.76 23.90
N GLY A 581 -34.08 23.19 24.07
CA GLY A 581 -33.67 24.14 25.11
C GLY A 581 -33.54 25.61 24.68
N SER A 582 -33.64 25.90 23.38
CA SER A 582 -33.44 27.25 22.85
C SER A 582 -34.57 27.68 21.91
N LYS A 583 -34.37 28.78 21.17
CA LYS A 583 -35.37 29.25 20.23
C LYS A 583 -35.30 28.46 18.92
N ASP A 584 -36.37 27.71 18.65
CA ASP A 584 -36.42 26.79 17.52
C ASP A 584 -37.51 27.16 16.50
N PHE A 585 -37.40 26.61 15.29
CA PHE A 585 -38.41 26.67 14.25
C PHE A 585 -38.90 25.28 13.87
N LEU A 586 -40.13 24.97 14.25
CA LEU A 586 -40.76 23.68 13.99
C LEU A 586 -41.85 23.86 12.93
N ALA A 587 -41.76 23.12 11.83
CA ALA A 587 -42.67 23.22 10.71
C ALA A 587 -43.24 21.84 10.33
N ALA A 588 -44.47 21.57 10.75
CA ALA A 588 -45.25 20.46 10.22
C ALA A 588 -46.01 20.91 8.97
N ILE A 589 -45.52 20.50 7.80
CA ILE A 589 -46.08 20.82 6.47
C ILE A 589 -46.99 19.69 5.94
N SER A 590 -46.94 18.56 6.63
CA SER A 590 -47.81 17.40 6.47
C SER A 590 -49.29 17.76 6.34
N THR A 591 -50.01 17.04 5.48
CA THR A 591 -51.48 17.10 5.38
C THR A 591 -52.16 15.94 6.11
N TYR A 592 -51.41 15.13 6.85
CA TYR A 592 -51.92 13.96 7.56
C TYR A 592 -52.33 14.32 8.99
N SER A 593 -53.10 13.43 9.62
CA SER A 593 -53.54 13.56 11.01
C SER A 593 -52.41 13.28 12.02
N ASP A 594 -52.58 13.45 13.33
CA ASP A 594 -51.60 13.09 14.38
C ASP A 594 -50.24 13.83 14.36
N ILE A 595 -50.30 15.15 14.52
CA ILE A 595 -49.13 16.03 14.63
C ILE A 595 -48.87 16.40 16.10
N GLY A 596 -47.62 16.22 16.54
CA GLY A 596 -47.12 16.69 17.84
C GLY A 596 -46.08 17.78 17.67
N LEU A 597 -46.29 18.96 18.28
CA LEU A 597 -45.32 20.06 18.27
C LEU A 597 -44.99 20.50 19.69
N TYR A 598 -43.72 20.41 20.05
CA TYR A 598 -43.21 20.73 21.38
C TYR A 598 -42.06 21.72 21.23
N GLY A 599 -42.28 23.01 21.54
CA GLY A 599 -41.23 24.02 21.44
C GLY A 599 -40.11 23.73 22.44
N GLY A 600 -40.47 23.64 23.73
CA GLY A 600 -39.54 23.30 24.79
C GLY A 600 -39.25 24.53 25.65
N GLY A 601 -37.99 24.88 25.87
CA GLY A 601 -37.62 26.15 26.46
C GLY A 601 -37.08 27.06 25.38
N GLY A 602 -37.54 28.30 25.27
CA GLY A 602 -37.16 29.10 24.12
C GLY A 602 -38.14 30.20 23.79
N GLY A 603 -38.08 30.69 22.56
CA GLY A 603 -39.03 31.67 22.04
C GLY A 603 -39.52 31.18 20.70
N ASP A 604 -40.20 30.04 20.73
CA ASP A 604 -40.24 29.12 19.59
C ASP A 604 -41.25 29.56 18.55
N ILE A 605 -40.97 29.20 17.30
CA ILE A 605 -41.88 29.43 16.19
C ILE A 605 -42.38 28.08 15.71
N LEU A 606 -43.66 27.83 15.94
CA LEU A 606 -44.33 26.59 15.57
C LEU A 606 -45.22 26.88 14.36
N PHE A 607 -45.13 26.06 13.33
CA PHE A 607 -45.96 26.15 12.14
C PHE A 607 -46.62 24.82 11.85
N VAL A 608 -47.93 24.88 11.55
CA VAL A 608 -48.70 23.72 11.10
C VAL A 608 -49.48 24.07 9.83
N ARG A 609 -49.33 23.22 8.81
CA ARG A 609 -50.10 23.27 7.57
C ARG A 609 -51.28 22.30 7.66
N GLY A 610 -52.48 22.77 7.38
CA GLY A 610 -53.60 21.92 6.97
C GLY A 610 -54.32 21.08 8.05
N ASP A 611 -55.64 21.06 7.89
CA ASP A 611 -56.66 20.04 8.18
C ASP A 611 -56.85 19.46 9.60
N GLU A 612 -55.82 19.27 10.42
CA GLU A 612 -55.96 18.73 11.77
C GLU A 612 -55.28 19.55 12.87
N ILE A 613 -55.78 19.39 14.10
CA ILE A 613 -55.36 20.15 15.28
C ILE A 613 -54.09 19.50 15.84
N PRO A 614 -52.95 20.22 15.92
CA PRO A 614 -51.76 19.66 16.53
C PRO A 614 -51.95 19.51 18.03
N SER A 615 -51.28 18.51 18.61
CA SER A 615 -51.09 18.39 20.05
C SER A 615 -49.74 18.96 20.46
N GLY A 616 -49.60 19.34 21.74
CA GLY A 616 -48.31 19.68 22.32
C GLY A 616 -48.31 21.01 23.05
N THR A 617 -47.17 21.68 23.08
CA THR A 617 -46.96 22.89 23.88
C THR A 617 -45.85 23.76 23.29
N GLY A 618 -45.97 25.09 23.40
CA GLY A 618 -44.83 26.00 23.20
C GLY A 618 -43.77 25.76 24.26
N GLY A 619 -44.21 25.60 25.52
CA GLY A 619 -43.33 25.32 26.65
C GLY A 619 -43.00 26.62 27.40
N SER A 620 -41.74 26.80 27.80
CA SER A 620 -41.34 28.00 28.54
C SER A 620 -40.79 29.07 27.61
N GLY A 621 -41.33 30.28 27.73
CA GLY A 621 -40.84 31.47 27.04
C GLY A 621 -41.92 32.09 26.17
N ASN A 622 -41.53 32.72 25.05
CA ASN A 622 -42.46 33.52 24.24
C ASN A 622 -42.73 32.86 22.89
N ASP A 623 -43.52 31.80 22.93
CA ASP A 623 -43.75 30.95 21.75
C ASP A 623 -44.89 31.49 20.90
N LEU A 624 -44.75 31.33 19.58
CA LEU A 624 -45.74 31.72 18.60
C LEU A 624 -46.11 30.52 17.73
N ILE A 625 -47.40 30.28 17.60
CA ILE A 625 -47.93 29.28 16.67
C ILE A 625 -48.62 29.95 15.49
N TYR A 626 -48.23 29.54 14.29
CA TYR A 626 -48.77 29.96 13.01
C TYR A 626 -49.49 28.78 12.34
N ASN A 627 -50.59 29.07 11.63
CA ASN A 627 -51.29 28.10 10.81
C ASN A 627 -51.85 28.74 9.54
N GLU A 628 -52.07 27.91 8.50
CA GLU A 628 -52.66 28.35 7.23
C GLU A 628 -54.20 28.40 7.25
N TRP A 629 -54.86 28.02 8.35
CA TRP A 629 -56.31 28.16 8.46
C TRP A 629 -56.71 29.64 8.47
N ASN A 630 -57.83 29.96 7.81
CA ASN A 630 -58.52 31.23 7.97
C ASN A 630 -58.87 31.44 9.45
N ASP A 631 -58.03 32.19 10.20
CA ASP A 631 -58.21 32.68 11.58
C ASP A 631 -58.74 31.67 12.62
N ARG A 632 -58.57 30.35 12.42
CA ARG A 632 -58.84 29.38 13.49
C ARG A 632 -57.73 29.48 14.52
N ASP A 633 -58.06 30.06 15.68
CA ASP A 633 -57.20 30.07 16.85
C ASP A 633 -56.96 28.63 17.35
N ILE A 634 -55.71 28.18 17.21
CA ILE A 634 -55.26 26.85 17.66
C ILE A 634 -54.44 26.89 18.94
N SER A 635 -54.30 28.07 19.57
CA SER A 635 -53.56 28.19 20.83
C SER A 635 -54.17 27.37 21.98
N GLY A 636 -55.45 27.00 21.87
CA GLY A 636 -56.10 26.09 22.82
C GLY A 636 -55.57 24.65 22.78
N TYR A 637 -54.84 24.27 21.73
CA TYR A 637 -54.36 22.90 21.51
C TYR A 637 -52.85 22.75 21.67
N VAL A 638 -52.14 23.86 21.50
CA VAL A 638 -50.72 23.98 21.84
C VAL A 638 -50.61 24.92 23.02
N SER A 639 -50.54 24.36 24.23
CA SER A 639 -50.50 25.17 25.45
C SER A 639 -49.29 26.10 25.45
N SER A 640 -49.36 27.21 26.20
CA SER A 640 -48.29 28.21 26.34
C SER A 640 -47.82 28.94 25.07
N ALA A 641 -48.34 28.60 23.88
CA ALA A 641 -48.06 29.33 22.64
C ALA A 641 -49.14 30.38 22.33
N LYS A 642 -48.74 31.53 21.78
CA LYS A 642 -49.68 32.55 21.29
C LYS A 642 -49.96 32.35 19.80
N HIS A 643 -51.23 32.27 19.43
CA HIS A 643 -51.63 32.20 18.03
C HIS A 643 -51.30 33.50 17.27
N ARG A 644 -50.88 33.34 16.02
CA ARG A 644 -50.67 34.41 15.04
C ARG A 644 -51.18 33.96 13.68
N SER A 645 -52.10 34.74 13.10
CA SER A 645 -52.50 34.53 11.70
C SER A 645 -51.34 34.87 10.75
N GLY A 646 -51.06 33.99 9.80
CA GLY A 646 -50.08 34.23 8.74
C GLY A 646 -49.62 32.96 8.05
N TYR A 647 -49.39 33.06 6.74
CA TYR A 647 -48.83 32.00 5.92
C TYR A 647 -47.42 31.58 6.36
N PHE A 648 -46.98 30.43 5.88
CA PHE A 648 -45.64 29.87 6.11
C PHE A 648 -44.52 30.92 6.05
N ASP A 649 -44.52 31.77 5.01
CA ASP A 649 -43.51 32.83 4.84
C ASP A 649 -43.38 33.76 6.06
N ARG A 650 -44.49 34.05 6.76
CA ARG A 650 -44.49 34.90 7.95
C ARG A 650 -43.85 34.19 9.13
N ALA A 651 -44.11 32.89 9.29
CA ALA A 651 -43.48 32.08 10.32
C ALA A 651 -41.96 32.00 10.09
N VAL A 652 -41.54 31.70 8.86
CA VAL A 652 -40.11 31.66 8.45
C VAL A 652 -39.40 32.99 8.71
N ARG A 653 -39.95 34.13 8.26
CA ARG A 653 -39.37 35.45 8.56
C ARG A 653 -39.25 35.71 10.06
N LYS A 654 -40.25 35.27 10.83
CA LYS A 654 -40.26 35.48 12.28
C LYS A 654 -39.21 34.60 12.96
N ALA A 655 -39.03 33.36 12.50
CA ALA A 655 -37.94 32.49 12.92
C ALA A 655 -36.60 33.20 12.69
N GLY A 656 -36.31 33.60 11.45
CA GLY A 656 -35.07 34.29 11.04
C GLY A 656 -34.68 35.52 11.85
N SER A 657 -35.65 36.22 12.46
CA SER A 657 -35.36 37.34 13.37
C SER A 657 -34.64 36.96 14.68
N GLY A 658 -34.45 35.67 14.95
CA GLY A 658 -33.63 35.22 16.07
C GLY A 658 -33.30 33.73 16.02
N MET A 659 -32.99 33.21 14.85
CA MET A 659 -32.16 32.01 14.72
C MET A 659 -30.69 32.44 14.65
N SER A 660 -29.77 31.47 14.57
CA SER A 660 -28.33 31.72 14.52
C SER A 660 -28.02 32.57 13.29
N SER A 661 -26.93 33.35 13.35
CA SER A 661 -26.54 34.18 12.20
C SER A 661 -26.30 33.34 10.96
N ARG A 662 -25.80 32.11 11.11
CA ARG A 662 -25.47 31.19 10.03
C ARG A 662 -26.71 30.66 9.33
N HIS A 663 -27.68 30.11 10.08
CA HIS A 663 -28.97 29.68 9.52
C HIS A 663 -29.69 30.80 8.78
N GLU A 664 -29.69 32.00 9.36
CA GLU A 664 -30.29 33.16 8.70
C GLU A 664 -29.55 33.56 7.43
N GLU A 665 -28.22 33.54 7.42
CA GLU A 665 -27.40 33.97 6.28
C GLU A 665 -27.51 33.00 5.10
N VAL A 666 -27.34 31.71 5.38
CA VAL A 666 -27.33 30.64 4.40
C VAL A 666 -28.74 30.43 3.82
N LEU A 667 -29.76 30.26 4.66
CA LEU A 667 -31.14 30.06 4.20
C LEU A 667 -31.88 31.37 3.90
N ARG A 668 -31.27 32.54 4.14
CA ARG A 668 -31.80 33.89 3.86
C ARG A 668 -33.24 34.10 4.39
N LEU A 669 -33.54 33.63 5.61
CA LEU A 669 -34.93 33.48 6.10
C LEU A 669 -35.70 34.81 6.18
N LYS A 670 -35.02 35.95 6.42
CA LYS A 670 -35.65 37.29 6.40
C LYS A 670 -36.09 37.76 5.01
N GLN A 671 -35.60 37.12 3.93
CA GLN A 671 -35.94 37.45 2.54
C GLN A 671 -37.17 36.70 2.00
N PHE A 672 -37.85 35.90 2.84
CA PHE A 672 -39.15 35.32 2.50
C PHE A 672 -40.19 36.45 2.47
N TYR A 673 -40.84 36.72 1.33
CA TYR A 673 -41.95 37.68 1.20
C TYR A 673 -43.23 36.91 0.90
N ASN A 674 -44.39 37.57 1.04
CA ASN A 674 -45.68 36.92 0.78
C ASN A 674 -45.66 36.35 -0.66
N GLU A 675 -45.98 35.05 -0.83
CA GLU A 675 -46.06 34.27 -2.10
C GLU A 675 -44.87 33.37 -2.47
N LYS A 676 -43.85 33.20 -1.61
CA LYS A 676 -42.70 32.31 -1.87
C LYS A 676 -42.94 30.87 -1.41
N GLY A 677 -43.71 30.69 -0.34
CA GLY A 677 -44.27 29.43 0.11
C GLY A 677 -43.22 28.40 0.56
N TYR A 678 -43.71 27.22 0.92
CA TYR A 678 -42.86 26.10 1.36
C TYR A 678 -41.85 25.66 0.30
N SER A 679 -42.19 25.77 -0.99
CA SER A 679 -41.33 25.32 -2.08
C SER A 679 -39.99 26.04 -2.15
N GLU A 680 -39.95 27.36 -1.90
CA GLU A 680 -38.68 28.11 -1.90
C GLU A 680 -37.83 27.76 -0.68
N PHE A 681 -38.45 27.52 0.48
CA PHE A 681 -37.75 27.11 1.69
C PHE A 681 -37.13 25.73 1.56
N LYS A 682 -37.89 24.77 1.03
CA LYS A 682 -37.38 23.44 0.69
C LYS A 682 -36.20 23.53 -0.28
N GLY A 683 -36.32 24.36 -1.32
CA GLY A 683 -35.24 24.58 -2.28
C GLY A 683 -33.94 25.04 -1.61
N ARG A 684 -34.01 26.04 -0.72
CA ARG A 684 -32.82 26.55 -0.02
C ARG A 684 -32.17 25.54 0.93
N ILE A 685 -32.95 24.63 1.52
CA ILE A 685 -32.38 23.52 2.30
C ILE A 685 -31.71 22.52 1.36
N ALA A 686 -32.35 22.20 0.22
CA ALA A 686 -31.78 21.30 -0.77
C ALA A 686 -30.48 21.86 -1.39
N ASP A 687 -30.38 23.17 -1.57
CA ASP A 687 -29.17 23.84 -2.06
C ASP A 687 -27.95 23.61 -1.13
N LEU A 688 -28.15 23.25 0.15
CA LEU A 688 -27.04 22.95 1.09
C LEU A 688 -26.39 21.58 0.85
N VAL A 689 -27.09 20.71 0.13
CA VAL A 689 -26.70 19.32 -0.12
C VAL A 689 -26.85 18.97 -1.60
N ASP A 690 -26.79 19.97 -2.47
CA ASP A 690 -26.83 19.77 -3.91
C ASP A 690 -25.49 19.22 -4.44
N GLU A 691 -25.48 18.85 -5.72
CA GLU A 691 -24.30 18.27 -6.36
C GLU A 691 -23.10 19.23 -6.34
N ASP A 692 -23.33 20.53 -6.56
CA ASP A 692 -22.26 21.54 -6.55
C ASP A 692 -21.65 21.69 -5.14
N THR A 693 -22.47 21.66 -4.09
CA THR A 693 -22.00 21.74 -2.70
C THR A 693 -21.30 20.47 -2.26
N PHE A 694 -21.83 19.30 -2.63
CA PHE A 694 -21.18 18.02 -2.37
C PHE A 694 -19.79 17.96 -3.02
N GLU A 695 -19.67 18.35 -4.29
CA GLU A 695 -18.39 18.40 -4.99
C GLU A 695 -17.44 19.42 -4.35
N ALA A 696 -17.94 20.59 -3.92
CA ALA A 696 -17.13 21.57 -3.21
C ALA A 696 -16.62 21.03 -1.85
N TRP A 697 -17.46 20.29 -1.13
CA TRP A 697 -17.11 19.63 0.11
C TRP A 697 -16.10 18.51 -0.12
N LEU A 698 -16.30 17.67 -1.13
CA LEU A 698 -15.40 16.56 -1.48
C LEU A 698 -13.98 17.07 -1.78
N ASN A 699 -13.88 18.22 -2.45
CA ASN A 699 -12.60 18.88 -2.74
C ASN A 699 -11.98 19.61 -1.54
N ASN A 700 -12.73 19.83 -0.46
CA ASN A 700 -12.26 20.51 0.75
C ASN A 700 -13.04 20.08 1.99
N ARG A 701 -12.87 18.82 2.40
CA ARG A 701 -13.68 18.19 3.45
C ARG A 701 -13.53 18.86 4.82
N SER A 702 -12.44 19.62 5.03
CA SER A 702 -12.23 20.44 6.24
C SER A 702 -13.24 21.58 6.43
N LYS A 703 -14.05 21.89 5.41
CA LYS A 703 -15.10 22.91 5.46
C LYS A 703 -16.46 22.26 5.58
N SER A 704 -17.24 22.67 6.58
CA SER A 704 -18.66 22.33 6.64
C SER A 704 -19.42 22.88 5.42
N VAL A 705 -20.52 22.25 5.04
CA VAL A 705 -21.39 22.70 3.93
C VAL A 705 -21.85 24.16 4.03
N TYR A 706 -22.04 24.67 5.25
CA TYR A 706 -22.39 26.07 5.49
C TYR A 706 -21.28 27.07 5.14
N ASP A 707 -20.01 26.66 5.15
CA ASP A 707 -18.87 27.53 4.79
C ASP A 707 -18.66 27.60 3.26
N LEU A 708 -19.29 26.68 2.53
CA LEU A 708 -19.16 26.54 1.07
C LEU A 708 -20.26 27.29 0.31
N GLN A 709 -21.32 27.69 1.02
CA GLN A 709 -22.48 28.45 0.55
C GLN A 709 -22.34 29.95 0.86
#